data_AF-A0A966EPY5-F1
#
_entry.id   AF-A0A966EPY5-F1
#
_cell.length_a   1.000
_cell.length_b   1.000
_cell.length_c   1.000
_cell.angle_alpha   90.00
_cell.angle_beta   90.00
_cell.angle_gamma   90.00
#
_symmetry.space_group_name_H-M   'P 1'
#
loop_
_entity.id
_entity.type
_entity.pdbx_description
1 polymer ?
#
loop_
_entity_poly.entity_id
_entity_poly.type
_entity_poly.pdbx_seq_one_letter_code
_entity_poly.pdbx_strand_id
1 'polypeptide(L)'
;EDPTHPAFKRGRIAFNKASASTTETFSCASCHPDGHTDQLLWVLKTPIVTGGNQIMPRSTMPLRGLRDTAPFHWDGIPGDPYGGNNSAHIRSRVKPNSKINEPESATRHVIDGSLASTMMMVGHSKKNDEGKNGLLSKAERDDMAKFLLNITYPPAQRRSYTNVLSKKAEEGFELFHIKGDVGGTPGGNLCGNCHRMPFWVSTNTPGTGMDAPTWRGAYDRFLILPQGRLNIIDFDFYRRVAERGIPERNVWQFSWGGRRAFDPVWDMVLEGSTGFSGSFARQVTLNKSTAKNQLTKDLLNALENSSNDGGIVLQVDGVFLNENRPTTIQLQYDAMYQSGTYVETQGERRAITRKKLTDLASEGKFIGTFTGRHGKSADYDNPQPAIWTIGPIHSQRGRQNFPVLYKEKESMTVSGRHIKEGANLIVDGKKVPGSIRREKNETIIIDLIDLPRPGIHFLQIQNPGGLFSNDFIFHVAEDQNKADELQNSINPNRLGSALADAIKRGDLKQTKKLIADGAQLNARRNDGSTPLSTASFNGRLEIAKYLIQKGARITQTNRDGNTPLHVAAFMCQTEITKLFLEKGAHVRKKNNRGESAIDVVSSPLDEDLETFYRSLINSSEIDLTIEQIKLLRPQILKVLRNREAKSENGMMKKVITKGKISLNVYYQEDADIIFERSEDLEGVTHVGVWDNKGELIWNVSVGNRNLARIQYGKLPTVVENENTSPSQVYPENGVLPRNLIQGEEITLYFSFSSDSLLFKPSVKTEKWQIKIGESG
;
A
#
# COMPACT_ATOMS: atom_id res chain seq x y z
N GLU A 1 -13.68 -35.94 14.94
CA GLU A 1 -13.64 -35.38 13.57
C GLU A 1 -12.73 -34.16 13.56
N ASP A 2 -12.21 -33.75 12.39
CA ASP A 2 -11.37 -32.56 12.25
C ASP A 2 -12.28 -31.34 12.00
N PRO A 3 -12.35 -30.35 12.91
CA PRO A 3 -13.26 -29.20 12.78
C PRO A 3 -12.77 -28.16 11.77
N THR A 4 -11.60 -28.36 11.14
CA THR A 4 -11.04 -27.43 10.15
C THR A 4 -11.92 -27.36 8.91
N HIS A 5 -12.26 -26.15 8.47
CA HIS A 5 -13.06 -25.93 7.25
C HIS A 5 -12.51 -26.74 6.04
N PRO A 6 -13.32 -27.57 5.35
CA PRO A 6 -12.80 -28.55 4.39
C PRO A 6 -11.95 -27.97 3.25
N ALA A 7 -12.32 -26.80 2.72
CA ALA A 7 -11.52 -26.11 1.70
C ALA A 7 -10.17 -25.62 2.25
N PHE A 8 -10.13 -25.16 3.50
CA PHE A 8 -8.89 -24.71 4.14
C PHE A 8 -7.93 -25.89 4.33
N LYS A 9 -8.44 -27.07 4.72
CA LYS A 9 -7.66 -28.30 4.82
C LYS A 9 -7.06 -28.72 3.48
N ARG A 10 -7.86 -28.77 2.40
CA ARG A 10 -7.37 -29.11 1.06
C ARG A 10 -6.38 -28.07 0.52
N GLY A 11 -6.63 -26.78 0.76
CA GLY A 11 -5.72 -25.70 0.40
C GLY A 11 -4.38 -25.79 1.12
N ARG A 12 -4.36 -26.14 2.41
CA ARG A 12 -3.13 -26.42 3.17
C ARG A 12 -2.37 -27.62 2.60
N ILE A 13 -3.07 -28.69 2.20
CA ILE A 13 -2.45 -29.84 1.53
C ILE A 13 -1.81 -29.41 0.21
N ALA A 14 -2.52 -28.69 -0.65
CA ALA A 14 -1.98 -28.17 -1.91
C ALA A 14 -0.76 -27.25 -1.69
N PHE A 15 -0.77 -26.45 -0.62
CA PHE A 15 0.31 -25.51 -0.27
C PHE A 15 1.60 -26.22 0.18
N ASN A 16 1.47 -27.37 0.83
CA ASN A 16 2.59 -28.22 1.26
C ASN A 16 2.99 -29.30 0.22
N LYS A 17 2.33 -29.35 -0.94
CA LYS A 17 2.53 -30.40 -1.94
C LYS A 17 3.86 -30.19 -2.69
N ALA A 18 4.90 -30.95 -2.32
CA ALA A 18 6.21 -30.83 -2.97
C ALA A 18 6.17 -31.17 -4.47
N SER A 19 5.31 -32.12 -4.88
CA SER A 19 5.05 -32.43 -6.31
C SER A 19 4.25 -31.36 -7.07
N ALA A 20 3.99 -30.20 -6.45
CA ALA A 20 3.61 -28.98 -7.17
C ALA A 20 4.81 -28.34 -7.90
N SER A 21 6.04 -28.65 -7.47
CA SER A 21 7.28 -28.25 -8.15
C SER A 21 7.72 -29.29 -9.18
N THR A 22 8.38 -28.85 -10.27
CA THR A 22 8.86 -29.78 -11.32
C THR A 22 10.05 -30.64 -10.92
N THR A 23 10.67 -30.35 -9.78
CA THR A 23 11.72 -31.18 -9.18
C THR A 23 11.16 -32.10 -8.09
N GLU A 24 9.89 -31.90 -7.70
CA GLU A 24 9.21 -32.56 -6.58
C GLU A 24 9.89 -32.41 -5.20
N THR A 25 10.88 -31.52 -5.08
CA THR A 25 11.71 -31.35 -3.86
C THR A 25 11.24 -30.24 -2.92
N PHE A 26 10.41 -29.30 -3.38
CA PHE A 26 9.95 -28.17 -2.57
C PHE A 26 8.50 -27.78 -2.87
N SER A 27 7.87 -27.07 -1.94
CA SER A 27 6.47 -26.61 -2.00
C SER A 27 6.39 -25.10 -1.72
N CYS A 28 5.19 -24.52 -1.80
CA CYS A 28 4.99 -23.13 -1.36
C CYS A 28 5.40 -22.93 0.12
N ALA A 29 5.16 -23.95 0.97
CA ALA A 29 5.58 -23.97 2.36
C ALA A 29 7.11 -23.99 2.56
N SER A 30 7.89 -24.39 1.55
CA SER A 30 9.35 -24.34 1.60
C SER A 30 9.88 -22.89 1.53
N CYS A 31 9.18 -22.01 0.81
CA CYS A 31 9.50 -20.58 0.72
C CYS A 31 8.77 -19.73 1.79
N HIS A 32 7.66 -20.25 2.31
CA HIS A 32 6.82 -19.61 3.32
C HIS A 32 6.39 -20.60 4.41
N PRO A 33 7.28 -20.98 5.34
CA PRO A 33 6.95 -21.96 6.38
C PRO A 33 5.81 -21.53 7.32
N ASP A 34 5.10 -22.51 7.89
CA ASP A 34 3.99 -22.25 8.82
C ASP A 34 4.49 -21.91 10.24
N GLY A 35 5.75 -22.23 10.57
CA GLY A 35 6.30 -22.10 11.93
C GLY A 35 7.21 -20.88 12.14
N HIS A 36 6.66 -19.75 12.58
CA HIS A 36 7.39 -18.52 12.98
C HIS A 36 8.33 -17.89 11.91
N THR A 37 8.37 -18.42 10.69
CA THR A 37 9.37 -18.10 9.66
C THR A 37 8.67 -18.00 8.30
N ASP A 38 8.77 -16.89 7.58
CA ASP A 38 8.08 -16.71 6.28
C ASP A 38 8.92 -15.98 5.20
N GLN A 39 10.24 -15.87 5.42
CA GLN A 39 11.15 -15.12 4.55
C GLN A 39 12.39 -15.91 4.12
N LEU A 40 12.50 -16.25 2.83
CA LEU A 40 13.72 -16.68 2.14
C LEU A 40 14.08 -15.69 1.00
N LEU A 41 15.35 -15.68 0.58
CA LEU A 41 15.90 -14.81 -0.46
C LEU A 41 15.81 -15.36 -1.91
N TRP A 42 14.67 -15.93 -2.33
CA TRP A 42 14.59 -16.52 -3.67
C TRP A 42 13.29 -16.17 -4.41
N VAL A 43 13.37 -15.19 -5.33
CA VAL A 43 12.35 -14.92 -6.36
C VAL A 43 13.04 -14.90 -7.72
N LEU A 44 12.97 -16.02 -8.45
CA LEU A 44 13.75 -16.25 -9.68
C LEU A 44 13.35 -15.36 -10.87
N LYS A 45 12.20 -14.67 -10.79
CA LYS A 45 11.71 -13.72 -11.80
C LYS A 45 10.97 -12.54 -11.15
N THR A 46 11.71 -11.56 -10.63
CA THR A 46 11.10 -10.29 -10.19
C THR A 46 10.87 -9.35 -11.39
N PRO A 47 9.77 -8.59 -11.44
CA PRO A 47 9.63 -7.46 -12.37
C PRO A 47 10.77 -6.44 -12.18
N ILE A 48 11.34 -5.96 -13.29
CA ILE A 48 12.36 -4.91 -13.30
C ILE A 48 11.68 -3.58 -12.94
N VAL A 49 12.28 -2.84 -12.00
CA VAL A 49 11.79 -1.52 -11.57
C VAL A 49 12.29 -0.47 -12.54
N THR A 50 11.44 0.50 -12.92
CA THR A 50 11.83 1.54 -13.88
C THR A 50 13.02 2.35 -13.35
N GLY A 51 14.15 2.31 -14.07
CA GLY A 51 15.38 3.01 -13.68
C GLY A 51 16.38 2.20 -12.83
N GLY A 52 16.18 0.88 -12.68
CA GLY A 52 17.18 -0.02 -12.08
C GLY A 52 17.50 -1.21 -12.98
N ASN A 53 18.79 -1.42 -13.29
CA ASN A 53 19.25 -2.46 -14.22
C ASN A 53 19.48 -3.83 -13.55
N GLN A 54 19.30 -3.91 -12.23
CA GLN A 54 19.64 -5.07 -11.41
C GLN A 54 18.38 -5.83 -10.97
N ILE A 55 18.42 -7.16 -10.96
CA ILE A 55 17.44 -7.94 -10.19
C ILE A 55 17.78 -7.75 -8.71
N MET A 56 17.02 -6.90 -8.02
CA MET A 56 17.15 -6.75 -6.57
C MET A 56 16.73 -8.07 -5.90
N PRO A 57 17.55 -8.69 -5.03
CA PRO A 57 17.09 -9.80 -4.21
C PRO A 57 15.97 -9.30 -3.30
N ARG A 58 14.78 -9.88 -3.45
CA ARG A 58 13.60 -9.56 -2.62
C ARG A 58 13.39 -10.69 -1.63
N SER A 59 13.20 -10.35 -0.36
CA SER A 59 12.71 -11.31 0.64
C SER A 59 11.30 -11.77 0.25
N THR A 60 10.98 -13.05 0.42
CA THR A 60 9.58 -13.49 0.26
C THR A 60 8.68 -12.75 1.25
N MET A 61 7.42 -12.51 0.85
CA MET A 61 6.46 -11.80 1.69
C MET A 61 5.79 -12.74 2.70
N PRO A 62 5.41 -12.23 3.89
CA PRO A 62 4.58 -12.97 4.82
C PRO A 62 3.22 -13.30 4.19
N LEU A 63 2.76 -14.54 4.39
CA LEU A 63 1.41 -14.97 3.96
C LEU A 63 0.35 -14.79 5.06
N ARG A 64 0.73 -14.28 6.23
CA ARG A 64 -0.17 -14.02 7.35
C ARG A 64 -0.87 -12.67 7.17
N GLY A 65 -2.20 -12.69 7.22
CA GLY A 65 -3.01 -11.47 7.12
C GLY A 65 -3.29 -10.98 5.69
N LEU A 66 -3.31 -11.86 4.69
CA LEU A 66 -3.53 -11.50 3.28
C LEU A 66 -4.94 -10.96 2.98
N ARG A 67 -5.92 -11.20 3.85
CA ARG A 67 -7.28 -10.69 3.65
C ARG A 67 -7.31 -9.17 3.83
N ASP A 68 -7.92 -8.49 2.86
CA ASP A 68 -7.98 -7.02 2.73
C ASP A 68 -6.62 -6.30 2.55
N THR A 69 -5.52 -7.03 2.38
CA THR A 69 -4.16 -6.49 2.18
C THR A 69 -3.63 -6.69 0.75
N ALA A 70 -4.53 -6.62 -0.24
CA ALA A 70 -4.20 -6.67 -1.66
C ALA A 70 -3.91 -5.26 -2.25
N PRO A 71 -3.07 -5.10 -3.29
CA PRO A 71 -2.22 -6.10 -3.94
C PRO A 71 -1.15 -6.77 -3.07
N PHE A 72 -0.71 -7.94 -3.53
CA PHE A 72 0.31 -8.76 -2.90
C PHE A 72 1.62 -8.66 -3.69
N HIS A 73 2.78 -8.75 -3.01
CA HIS A 73 4.14 -8.55 -3.53
C HIS A 73 4.67 -7.09 -3.52
N TRP A 74 6.01 -6.96 -3.47
CA TRP A 74 6.75 -5.70 -3.20
C TRP A 74 6.55 -4.59 -4.22
N ASP A 75 6.11 -4.94 -5.42
CA ASP A 75 5.85 -4.03 -6.53
C ASP A 75 4.40 -3.53 -6.59
N GLY A 76 3.48 -4.15 -5.83
CA GLY A 76 2.06 -3.82 -5.84
C GLY A 76 1.33 -4.28 -7.10
N ILE A 77 1.81 -5.33 -7.79
CA ILE A 77 1.24 -5.76 -9.08
C ILE A 77 0.38 -7.03 -8.95
N PRO A 78 0.87 -8.17 -8.41
CA PRO A 78 0.06 -9.39 -8.30
C PRO A 78 -1.22 -9.21 -7.48
N GLY A 79 -2.37 -9.46 -8.10
CA GLY A 79 -3.65 -9.44 -7.41
C GLY A 79 -4.08 -8.03 -6.98
N ASP A 80 -3.80 -7.00 -7.77
CA ASP A 80 -4.25 -5.62 -7.53
C ASP A 80 -5.73 -5.47 -7.93
N PRO A 81 -6.65 -5.17 -6.98
CA PRO A 81 -8.06 -4.94 -7.27
C PRO A 81 -8.39 -3.45 -7.51
N TYR A 82 -7.42 -2.55 -7.34
CA TYR A 82 -7.61 -1.09 -7.37
C TYR A 82 -7.01 -0.45 -8.63
N GLY A 83 -5.89 -0.97 -9.13
CA GLY A 83 -5.12 -0.34 -10.18
C GLY A 83 -4.45 0.95 -9.69
N GLY A 84 -3.60 1.55 -10.53
CA GLY A 84 -2.83 2.72 -10.15
C GLY A 84 -1.43 2.73 -10.76
N ASN A 85 -0.59 3.61 -10.25
CA ASN A 85 0.85 3.51 -10.49
C ASN A 85 1.42 2.47 -9.51
N ASN A 86 2.34 1.66 -9.98
CA ASN A 86 3.00 0.59 -9.21
C ASN A 86 4.52 0.67 -9.46
N SER A 87 5.33 -0.19 -8.82
CA SER A 87 6.80 0.02 -8.88
C SER A 87 7.43 -0.22 -10.25
N ALA A 88 6.77 -0.97 -11.14
CA ALA A 88 7.19 -1.13 -12.54
C ALA A 88 6.72 0.03 -13.44
N HIS A 89 5.69 0.76 -13.00
CA HIS A 89 5.01 1.82 -13.75
C HIS A 89 4.78 3.05 -12.85
N ILE A 90 5.87 3.68 -12.40
CA ILE A 90 5.80 4.78 -11.41
C ILE A 90 5.19 6.07 -11.97
N ARG A 91 5.13 6.21 -13.31
CA ARG A 91 4.61 7.37 -14.04
C ARG A 91 3.34 7.10 -14.86
N SER A 92 2.91 5.85 -14.98
CA SER A 92 1.78 5.45 -15.82
C SER A 92 0.80 4.56 -15.06
N ARG A 93 -0.50 4.75 -15.32
CA ARG A 93 -1.56 4.08 -14.57
C ARG A 93 -1.88 2.72 -15.18
N VAL A 94 -1.68 1.66 -14.41
CA VAL A 94 -2.08 0.29 -14.74
C VAL A 94 -3.53 0.04 -14.29
N LYS A 95 -4.27 -0.78 -15.04
CA LYS A 95 -5.63 -1.22 -14.68
C LYS A 95 -5.58 -2.28 -13.57
N PRO A 96 -6.63 -2.44 -12.74
CA PRO A 96 -6.76 -3.61 -11.86
C PRO A 96 -6.58 -4.92 -12.63
N ASN A 97 -5.96 -5.93 -12.02
CA ASN A 97 -5.89 -7.29 -12.58
C ASN A 97 -6.73 -8.30 -11.80
N SER A 98 -7.13 -7.99 -10.57
CA SER A 98 -8.08 -8.79 -9.79
C SER A 98 -9.40 -8.04 -9.54
N LYS A 99 -10.37 -8.73 -8.94
CA LYS A 99 -11.71 -8.20 -8.67
C LYS A 99 -11.85 -7.86 -7.20
N ILE A 100 -12.20 -6.61 -6.91
CA ILE A 100 -12.41 -6.10 -5.53
C ILE A 100 -13.46 -6.90 -4.73
N ASN A 101 -14.47 -7.47 -5.39
CA ASN A 101 -15.55 -8.24 -4.75
C ASN A 101 -15.31 -9.76 -4.70
N GLU A 102 -14.19 -10.25 -5.25
CA GLU A 102 -13.81 -11.68 -5.20
C GLU A 102 -12.36 -11.79 -4.69
N PRO A 103 -12.12 -11.73 -3.37
CA PRO A 103 -10.76 -11.71 -2.79
C PRO A 103 -9.89 -12.89 -3.22
N GLU A 104 -10.49 -14.06 -3.48
CA GLU A 104 -9.80 -15.23 -4.03
C GLU A 104 -9.08 -14.88 -5.34
N SER A 105 -9.69 -14.04 -6.19
CA SER A 105 -9.11 -13.63 -7.47
C SER A 105 -7.77 -12.91 -7.31
N ALA A 106 -7.56 -12.18 -6.21
CA ALA A 106 -6.29 -11.53 -5.90
C ALA A 106 -5.21 -12.58 -5.54
N THR A 107 -5.53 -13.50 -4.61
CA THR A 107 -4.57 -14.57 -4.23
C THR A 107 -4.28 -15.55 -5.36
N ARG A 108 -5.25 -15.79 -6.25
CA ARG A 108 -5.07 -16.62 -7.46
C ARG A 108 -4.02 -16.06 -8.42
N HIS A 109 -3.83 -14.74 -8.50
CA HIS A 109 -2.73 -14.16 -9.28
C HIS A 109 -1.35 -14.51 -8.70
N VAL A 110 -1.23 -14.49 -7.37
CA VAL A 110 0.01 -14.89 -6.67
C VAL A 110 0.28 -16.38 -6.86
N ILE A 111 -0.74 -17.23 -6.72
CA ILE A 111 -0.63 -18.68 -6.88
C ILE A 111 -0.22 -19.03 -8.32
N ASP A 112 -0.98 -18.56 -9.32
CA ASP A 112 -0.72 -18.87 -10.73
C ASP A 112 0.66 -18.30 -11.17
N GLY A 113 1.05 -17.11 -10.69
CA GLY A 113 2.36 -16.53 -10.94
C GLY A 113 3.52 -17.31 -10.30
N SER A 114 3.38 -17.71 -9.03
CA SER A 114 4.41 -18.47 -8.29
C SER A 114 4.60 -19.87 -8.87
N LEU A 115 3.51 -20.53 -9.24
CA LEU A 115 3.55 -21.82 -9.93
C LEU A 115 4.24 -21.71 -11.29
N ALA A 116 3.97 -20.66 -12.07
CA ALA A 116 4.57 -20.47 -13.39
C ALA A 116 6.03 -19.99 -13.39
N SER A 117 6.51 -19.39 -12.29
CA SER A 117 7.84 -18.74 -12.22
C SER A 117 8.84 -19.43 -11.29
N THR A 118 8.39 -19.89 -10.13
CA THR A 118 9.26 -20.32 -9.02
C THR A 118 9.20 -21.83 -8.83
N MET A 119 8.03 -22.44 -9.00
CA MET A 119 7.83 -23.89 -8.87
C MET A 119 8.22 -24.69 -10.12
N MET A 120 8.50 -24.01 -11.25
CA MET A 120 8.79 -24.64 -12.54
C MET A 120 10.24 -24.37 -12.96
N MET A 121 10.97 -25.43 -13.33
CA MET A 121 12.27 -25.31 -13.98
C MET A 121 12.18 -24.50 -15.28
N VAL A 122 13.24 -23.73 -15.57
CA VAL A 122 13.34 -22.93 -16.80
C VAL A 122 13.22 -23.86 -18.02
N GLY A 123 12.36 -23.48 -18.98
CA GLY A 123 12.07 -24.27 -20.17
C GLY A 123 10.99 -25.35 -20.01
N HIS A 124 10.56 -25.66 -18.78
CA HIS A 124 9.51 -26.65 -18.56
C HIS A 124 8.13 -26.14 -19.02
N SER A 125 7.41 -26.96 -19.79
CA SER A 125 6.21 -26.54 -20.55
C SER A 125 4.88 -27.12 -20.04
N LYS A 126 4.91 -27.94 -18.98
CA LYS A 126 3.71 -28.61 -18.43
C LYS A 126 2.67 -27.60 -17.96
N LYS A 127 1.43 -27.86 -18.35
CA LYS A 127 0.24 -27.07 -18.02
C LYS A 127 -0.73 -27.87 -17.15
N ASN A 128 -1.56 -27.16 -16.42
CA ASN A 128 -2.69 -27.71 -15.67
C ASN A 128 -3.97 -27.78 -16.50
N ASP A 129 -5.04 -28.19 -15.84
CA ASP A 129 -6.43 -28.30 -16.32
C ASP A 129 -7.06 -26.98 -16.81
N GLU A 130 -6.49 -25.81 -16.48
CA GLU A 130 -6.87 -24.51 -17.06
C GLU A 130 -5.93 -24.07 -18.20
N GLY A 131 -4.99 -24.92 -18.63
CA GLY A 131 -4.01 -24.57 -19.65
C GLY A 131 -2.93 -23.57 -19.19
N LYS A 132 -2.86 -23.26 -17.89
CA LYS A 132 -1.84 -22.38 -17.28
C LYS A 132 -0.61 -23.20 -16.89
N ASN A 133 0.56 -22.55 -16.84
CA ASN A 133 1.80 -23.20 -16.40
C ASN A 133 1.74 -23.53 -14.90
N GLY A 134 2.24 -24.71 -14.51
CA GLY A 134 2.23 -25.20 -13.13
C GLY A 134 1.53 -26.55 -13.00
N LEU A 135 1.78 -27.25 -11.89
CA LEU A 135 1.37 -28.65 -11.70
C LEU A 135 0.08 -28.84 -10.88
N LEU A 136 -0.42 -27.79 -10.22
CA LEU A 136 -1.66 -27.85 -9.45
C LEU A 136 -2.90 -27.63 -10.33
N SER A 137 -3.93 -28.44 -10.09
CA SER A 137 -5.26 -28.34 -10.70
C SER A 137 -5.98 -27.05 -10.30
N LYS A 138 -7.09 -26.75 -10.97
CA LYS A 138 -7.98 -25.63 -10.67
C LYS A 138 -8.49 -25.72 -9.24
N ALA A 139 -9.01 -26.89 -8.85
CA ALA A 139 -9.58 -27.13 -7.54
C ALA A 139 -8.55 -26.93 -6.42
N GLU A 140 -7.34 -27.47 -6.58
CA GLU A 140 -6.25 -27.29 -5.60
C GLU A 140 -5.85 -25.82 -5.44
N ARG A 141 -5.82 -25.05 -6.55
CA ARG A 141 -5.48 -23.62 -6.52
C ARG A 141 -6.62 -22.75 -5.97
N ASP A 142 -7.88 -23.13 -6.19
CA ASP A 142 -9.05 -22.47 -5.60
C ASP A 142 -9.14 -22.71 -4.09
N ASP A 143 -8.91 -23.96 -3.63
CA ASP A 143 -8.81 -24.27 -2.21
C ASP A 143 -7.58 -23.58 -1.57
N MET A 144 -6.44 -23.51 -2.28
CA MET A 144 -5.25 -22.77 -1.81
C MET A 144 -5.52 -21.27 -1.67
N ALA A 145 -6.25 -20.64 -2.60
CA ALA A 145 -6.65 -19.23 -2.49
C ALA A 145 -7.44 -18.97 -1.20
N LYS A 146 -8.39 -19.86 -0.87
CA LYS A 146 -9.15 -19.80 0.38
C LYS A 146 -8.29 -20.03 1.62
N PHE A 147 -7.34 -20.98 1.54
CA PHE A 147 -6.36 -21.20 2.60
C PHE A 147 -5.55 -19.92 2.89
N LEU A 148 -4.93 -19.31 1.87
CA LEU A 148 -4.11 -18.08 2.00
C LEU A 148 -4.87 -16.92 2.65
N LEU A 149 -6.13 -16.68 2.25
CA LEU A 149 -6.99 -15.63 2.81
C LEU A 149 -7.47 -15.88 4.25
N ASN A 150 -7.20 -17.05 4.82
CA ASN A 150 -7.54 -17.42 6.20
C ASN A 150 -6.30 -17.76 7.04
N ILE A 151 -5.09 -17.53 6.52
CA ILE A 151 -3.89 -17.46 7.36
C ILE A 151 -3.94 -16.11 8.09
N THR A 152 -4.40 -16.12 9.34
CA THR A 152 -4.51 -14.90 10.16
C THR A 152 -3.14 -14.42 10.67
N TYR A 153 -3.09 -13.16 11.12
CA TYR A 153 -2.01 -12.67 11.98
C TYR A 153 -1.92 -13.57 13.23
N PRO A 154 -0.73 -13.90 13.75
CA PRO A 154 -0.65 -14.66 14.99
C PRO A 154 -1.01 -13.74 16.18
N PRO A 155 -1.39 -14.32 17.34
CA PRO A 155 -1.63 -13.55 18.55
C PRO A 155 -0.39 -12.74 18.97
N ALA A 156 -0.64 -11.59 19.58
CA ALA A 156 0.40 -10.69 20.09
C ALA A 156 1.22 -11.35 21.21
N GLN A 157 2.54 -11.37 21.06
CA GLN A 157 3.46 -12.16 21.90
C GLN A 157 3.36 -11.80 23.39
N ARG A 158 3.12 -10.52 23.70
CA ARG A 158 3.14 -9.97 25.07
C ARG A 158 1.80 -9.39 25.54
N ARG A 159 0.72 -9.48 24.75
CA ARG A 159 -0.62 -9.04 25.21
C ARG A 159 -0.95 -9.71 26.55
N SER A 160 -1.35 -8.90 27.53
CA SER A 160 -1.81 -9.40 28.81
C SER A 160 -2.96 -10.38 28.62
N TYR A 161 -3.02 -11.44 29.44
CA TYR A 161 -4.16 -12.36 29.41
C TYR A 161 -5.50 -11.68 29.75
N THR A 162 -5.47 -10.52 30.42
CA THR A 162 -6.64 -9.64 30.64
C THR A 162 -7.05 -8.83 29.40
N ASN A 163 -6.38 -9.02 28.27
CA ASN A 163 -6.56 -8.28 27.02
C ASN A 163 -6.34 -6.75 27.09
N VAL A 164 -5.78 -6.24 28.18
CA VAL A 164 -5.36 -4.82 28.32
C VAL A 164 -3.95 -4.62 27.75
N LEU A 165 -3.69 -3.46 27.15
CA LEU A 165 -2.35 -2.99 26.81
C LEU A 165 -1.58 -2.56 28.07
N SER A 166 -0.25 -2.57 28.03
CA SER A 166 0.53 -1.82 29.02
C SER A 166 0.57 -0.33 28.65
N LYS A 167 0.72 0.54 29.65
CA LYS A 167 0.92 1.98 29.45
C LYS A 167 2.04 2.30 28.44
N LYS A 168 3.11 1.49 28.38
CA LYS A 168 4.17 1.65 27.37
C LYS A 168 3.69 1.37 25.96
N ALA A 169 2.84 0.36 25.78
CA ALA A 169 2.23 0.09 24.49
C ALA A 169 1.26 1.23 24.09
N GLU A 170 0.47 1.77 25.02
CA GLU A 170 -0.39 2.96 24.81
C GLU A 170 0.43 4.19 24.39
N GLU A 171 1.53 4.49 25.11
CA GLU A 171 2.50 5.55 24.76
C GLU A 171 3.11 5.29 23.37
N GLY A 172 3.41 4.04 23.03
CA GLY A 172 3.90 3.64 21.71
C GLY A 172 2.88 3.87 20.60
N PHE A 173 1.60 3.50 20.81
CA PHE A 173 0.49 3.80 19.90
C PHE A 173 0.34 5.30 19.65
N GLU A 174 0.38 6.11 20.71
CA GLU A 174 0.27 7.56 20.62
C GLU A 174 1.46 8.19 19.88
N LEU A 175 2.69 7.76 20.19
CA LEU A 175 3.91 8.18 19.48
C LEU A 175 3.88 7.79 18.00
N PHE A 176 3.44 6.58 17.69
CA PHE A 176 3.46 6.05 16.32
C PHE A 176 2.36 6.68 15.44
N HIS A 177 1.15 6.90 15.98
CA HIS A 177 -0.02 7.32 15.20
C HIS A 177 -0.47 8.77 15.38
N ILE A 178 -0.08 9.48 16.45
CA ILE A 178 -0.55 10.84 16.75
C ILE A 178 0.60 11.85 16.89
N LYS A 179 1.51 11.64 17.85
CA LYS A 179 2.55 12.61 18.24
C LYS A 179 3.73 12.63 17.28
N GLY A 180 4.29 11.46 16.95
CA GLY A 180 5.48 11.32 16.12
C GLY A 180 6.76 11.66 16.85
N ASP A 181 7.90 11.37 16.22
CA ASP A 181 9.20 11.74 16.78
C ASP A 181 9.46 13.23 16.55
N VAL A 182 9.30 14.03 17.60
CA VAL A 182 9.69 15.44 17.68
C VAL A 182 11.18 15.60 18.01
N GLY A 183 12.04 15.01 17.19
CA GLY A 183 13.43 15.45 17.07
C GLY A 183 13.50 16.92 16.62
N GLY A 184 14.70 17.52 16.62
CA GLY A 184 14.94 18.93 16.26
C GLY A 184 14.62 19.34 14.81
N THR A 185 13.94 18.48 14.05
CA THR A 185 13.50 18.71 12.66
C THR A 185 11.98 18.95 12.64
N PRO A 186 11.49 20.08 12.11
CA PRO A 186 10.05 20.35 12.06
C PRO A 186 9.27 19.29 11.27
N GLY A 187 8.00 19.08 11.66
CA GLY A 187 7.06 18.15 11.02
C GLY A 187 6.84 16.83 11.78
N GLY A 188 7.90 16.30 12.38
CA GLY A 188 7.90 15.06 13.16
C GLY A 188 7.75 13.79 12.32
N ASN A 189 8.63 12.82 12.52
CA ASN A 189 8.52 11.52 11.83
C ASN A 189 7.40 10.69 12.46
N LEU A 190 6.20 10.76 11.86
CA LEU A 190 5.03 10.00 12.29
C LEU A 190 4.86 8.74 11.43
N CYS A 191 5.28 7.59 11.94
CA CYS A 191 5.24 6.31 11.23
C CYS A 191 3.81 5.95 10.76
N GLY A 192 2.81 6.24 11.59
CA GLY A 192 1.38 6.08 11.29
C GLY A 192 0.82 6.97 10.18
N ASN A 193 1.62 7.86 9.57
CA ASN A 193 1.27 8.50 8.29
C ASN A 193 1.25 7.51 7.13
N CYS A 194 2.17 6.54 7.18
CA CYS A 194 2.33 5.50 6.18
C CYS A 194 1.72 4.19 6.69
N HIS A 195 2.10 3.78 7.92
CA HIS A 195 1.72 2.52 8.57
C HIS A 195 0.36 2.63 9.29
N ARG A 196 -0.75 2.60 8.53
CA ARG A 196 -2.09 2.92 9.05
C ARG A 196 -2.82 1.71 9.63
N MET A 197 -3.78 1.96 10.54
CA MET A 197 -4.75 0.95 10.94
C MET A 197 -5.58 0.49 9.72
N PRO A 198 -6.05 -0.76 9.66
CA PRO A 198 -6.06 -1.77 10.74
C PRO A 198 -4.81 -2.67 10.82
N PHE A 199 -3.90 -2.63 9.84
CA PHE A 199 -2.83 -3.63 9.69
C PHE A 199 -1.37 -3.10 9.76
N TRP A 200 -1.18 -1.78 9.99
CA TRP A 200 0.10 -1.06 10.14
C TRP A 200 1.06 -1.15 8.95
N VAL A 201 0.46 -1.07 7.78
CA VAL A 201 1.09 -1.20 6.45
C VAL A 201 1.12 0.13 5.71
N SER A 202 2.00 0.26 4.72
CA SER A 202 2.08 1.44 3.85
C SER A 202 0.85 1.63 2.96
N THR A 203 0.15 2.75 3.11
CA THR A 203 -0.98 3.15 2.25
C THR A 203 -0.62 4.31 1.30
N ASN A 204 -0.82 4.12 -0.02
CA ASN A 204 -0.84 5.16 -1.08
C ASN A 204 0.21 6.29 -0.91
N THR A 205 1.48 5.96 -1.14
CA THR A 205 2.60 6.92 -1.09
C THR A 205 2.87 7.47 -2.51
N PRO A 206 2.51 8.74 -2.80
CA PRO A 206 2.52 9.25 -4.17
C PRO A 206 3.90 9.34 -4.81
N GLY A 207 4.03 8.85 -6.05
CA GLY A 207 5.18 9.10 -6.91
C GLY A 207 6.41 8.24 -6.61
N THR A 208 6.34 7.31 -5.64
CA THR A 208 7.39 6.33 -5.36
C THR A 208 7.15 4.98 -6.04
N GLY A 209 6.15 4.90 -6.94
CA GLY A 209 5.65 3.63 -7.47
C GLY A 209 4.81 2.84 -6.47
N MET A 210 4.34 3.47 -5.39
CA MET A 210 3.61 2.86 -4.27
C MET A 210 2.24 3.53 -4.08
N ASP A 211 1.67 4.02 -5.20
CA ASP A 211 0.38 4.70 -5.26
C ASP A 211 -0.78 3.68 -5.17
N ALA A 212 -0.57 2.46 -5.67
CA ALA A 212 -1.37 1.29 -5.30
C ALA A 212 -1.13 0.90 -3.82
N PRO A 213 -2.14 0.38 -3.09
CA PRO A 213 -1.97 -0.03 -1.69
C PRO A 213 -0.92 -1.14 -1.59
N THR A 214 0.25 -0.81 -1.11
CA THR A 214 1.43 -1.67 -1.22
C THR A 214 1.84 -2.07 0.19
N TRP A 215 1.27 -3.19 0.61
CA TRP A 215 1.29 -3.70 1.98
C TRP A 215 2.68 -4.24 2.34
N ARG A 216 3.64 -3.31 2.50
CA ARG A 216 4.97 -3.59 3.03
C ARG A 216 4.83 -4.00 4.49
N GLY A 217 4.87 -5.31 4.71
CA GLY A 217 4.95 -5.91 6.03
C GLY A 217 3.66 -5.78 6.82
N ALA A 218 2.78 -6.77 6.67
CA ALA A 218 2.04 -7.32 7.79
C ALA A 218 2.91 -7.25 9.06
N TYR A 219 2.60 -6.32 9.97
CA TYR A 219 3.28 -6.22 11.27
C TYR A 219 4.80 -5.92 11.23
N ASP A 220 5.28 -5.23 10.18
CA ASP A 220 6.70 -4.96 9.81
C ASP A 220 7.76 -5.81 10.52
N ARG A 221 7.75 -7.10 10.18
CA ARG A 221 8.49 -8.12 10.94
C ARG A 221 9.98 -8.17 10.66
N PHE A 222 10.45 -7.42 9.67
CA PHE A 222 11.84 -7.42 9.23
C PHE A 222 12.83 -7.07 10.35
N LEU A 223 12.38 -6.27 11.34
CA LEU A 223 13.21 -5.79 12.45
C LEU A 223 12.97 -6.55 13.78
N ILE A 224 11.78 -7.14 14.00
CA ILE A 224 11.51 -8.00 15.17
C ILE A 224 11.99 -9.43 14.89
N LEU A 225 11.38 -10.12 13.92
CA LEU A 225 11.55 -11.55 13.77
C LEU A 225 13.03 -11.93 13.49
N PRO A 226 13.61 -12.92 14.22
CA PRO A 226 14.99 -13.38 14.04
C PRO A 226 15.39 -13.68 12.59
N GLN A 227 14.41 -13.97 11.73
CA GLN A 227 14.54 -14.36 10.34
C GLN A 227 14.92 -13.21 9.40
N GLY A 228 14.62 -11.95 9.77
CA GLY A 228 15.16 -10.78 9.06
C GLY A 228 16.70 -10.82 9.01
N ARG A 229 17.33 -11.44 10.01
CA ARG A 229 18.80 -11.58 10.16
C ARG A 229 19.37 -12.70 9.27
N LEU A 230 18.62 -13.77 9.04
CA LEU A 230 19.02 -14.89 8.17
C LEU A 230 19.12 -14.49 6.70
N ASN A 231 18.37 -13.48 6.27
CA ASN A 231 18.38 -12.96 4.90
C ASN A 231 19.42 -11.84 4.67
N ILE A 232 20.34 -11.62 5.62
CA ILE A 232 21.45 -10.65 5.46
C ILE A 232 22.80 -11.21 5.95
N ILE A 233 22.85 -12.42 6.51
CA ILE A 233 24.05 -13.08 7.05
C ILE A 233 25.13 -13.40 6.01
N ASP A 234 24.80 -13.32 4.71
CA ASP A 234 25.77 -13.39 3.62
C ASP A 234 26.58 -12.08 3.48
N PHE A 235 26.08 -10.97 4.05
CA PHE A 235 26.85 -9.74 4.20
C PHE A 235 27.60 -9.76 5.54
N ASP A 236 28.92 -9.69 5.44
CA ASP A 236 29.91 -9.78 6.50
C ASP A 236 29.61 -8.93 7.77
N PHE A 237 29.03 -7.74 7.59
CA PHE A 237 28.60 -6.87 8.69
C PHE A 237 27.48 -7.52 9.54
N TYR A 238 26.44 -8.04 8.89
CA TYR A 238 25.29 -8.64 9.57
C TYR A 238 25.63 -10.02 10.15
N ARG A 239 26.57 -10.76 9.53
CA ARG A 239 27.13 -12.00 10.10
C ARG A 239 27.75 -11.77 11.47
N ARG A 240 28.68 -10.82 11.58
CA ARG A 240 29.30 -10.44 12.85
C ARG A 240 28.29 -9.93 13.89
N VAL A 241 27.19 -9.34 13.45
CA VAL A 241 26.07 -8.93 14.32
C VAL A 241 25.25 -10.13 14.81
N ALA A 242 24.97 -11.11 13.95
CA ALA A 242 24.22 -12.31 14.29
C ALA A 242 25.01 -13.23 15.23
N GLU A 243 26.29 -13.50 14.93
CA GLU A 243 27.19 -14.34 15.72
C GLU A 243 27.40 -13.83 17.15
N ARG A 244 27.32 -12.52 17.37
CA ARG A 244 27.44 -11.89 18.70
C ARG A 244 26.18 -11.96 19.56
N GLY A 245 25.06 -12.40 19.01
CA GLY A 245 23.80 -12.53 19.76
C GLY A 245 23.24 -11.20 20.27
N ILE A 246 22.90 -10.26 19.37
CA ILE A 246 22.28 -8.98 19.77
C ILE A 246 20.79 -9.18 20.15
N PRO A 247 20.32 -8.64 21.30
CA PRO A 247 18.91 -8.64 21.68
C PRO A 247 18.01 -7.97 20.62
N GLU A 248 16.84 -8.53 20.40
CA GLU A 248 15.90 -8.10 19.35
C GLU A 248 15.51 -6.62 19.45
N ARG A 249 15.20 -6.15 20.67
CA ARG A 249 14.93 -4.72 20.96
C ARG A 249 16.08 -3.81 20.55
N ASN A 250 17.33 -4.27 20.67
CA ASN A 250 18.50 -3.47 20.29
C ASN A 250 18.65 -3.39 18.76
N VAL A 251 18.30 -4.47 18.04
CA VAL A 251 18.21 -4.44 16.56
C VAL A 251 17.10 -3.48 16.13
N TRP A 252 15.92 -3.60 16.74
CA TRP A 252 14.78 -2.69 16.54
C TRP A 252 15.17 -1.23 16.81
N GLN A 253 15.94 -0.93 17.85
CA GLN A 253 16.40 0.43 18.16
C GLN A 253 17.27 1.08 17.07
N PHE A 254 17.92 0.32 16.17
CA PHE A 254 18.65 0.91 15.04
C PHE A 254 17.73 1.50 13.96
N SER A 255 16.48 1.04 13.80
CA SER A 255 15.59 1.53 12.73
C SER A 255 15.16 2.99 12.92
N TRP A 256 15.09 3.47 14.16
CA TRP A 256 14.95 4.89 14.53
C TRP A 256 16.31 5.55 14.82
N GLY A 257 17.44 4.97 14.43
CA GLY A 257 18.77 5.58 14.66
C GLY A 257 19.10 5.81 16.14
N GLY A 258 18.67 4.91 17.03
CA GLY A 258 18.94 4.99 18.47
C GLY A 258 18.09 5.98 19.27
N ARG A 259 17.04 6.58 18.68
CA ARG A 259 16.14 7.53 19.36
C ARG A 259 15.33 6.85 20.48
N ARG A 260 15.83 6.93 21.72
CA ARG A 260 15.20 6.31 22.91
C ARG A 260 13.77 6.78 23.19
N ALA A 261 13.38 7.98 22.76
CA ALA A 261 12.00 8.48 22.92
C ALA A 261 10.96 7.61 22.19
N PHE A 262 11.37 6.86 21.15
CA PHE A 262 10.52 5.95 20.39
C PHE A 262 10.52 4.50 20.91
N ASP A 263 11.28 4.21 21.97
CA ASP A 263 11.36 2.86 22.55
C ASP A 263 10.00 2.26 23.00
N PRO A 264 8.98 3.04 23.44
CA PRO A 264 7.64 2.50 23.73
C PRO A 264 6.93 1.85 22.52
N VAL A 265 7.30 2.21 21.28
CA VAL A 265 6.77 1.55 20.06
C VAL A 265 7.13 0.07 19.98
N TRP A 266 8.21 -0.36 20.64
CA TRP A 266 8.52 -1.78 20.83
C TRP A 266 7.39 -2.51 21.56
N ASP A 267 6.90 -1.92 22.64
CA ASP A 267 5.86 -2.52 23.47
C ASP A 267 4.49 -2.42 22.76
N MET A 268 4.23 -1.37 21.96
CA MET A 268 3.08 -1.30 21.01
C MET A 268 3.06 -2.50 20.05
N VAL A 269 4.19 -2.80 19.41
CA VAL A 269 4.27 -3.93 18.46
C VAL A 269 4.14 -5.27 19.18
N LEU A 270 4.70 -5.47 20.38
CA LEU A 270 4.59 -6.78 21.03
C LEU A 270 3.23 -7.03 21.72
N GLU A 271 2.45 -5.99 21.99
CA GLU A 271 1.21 -6.06 22.77
C GLU A 271 -0.06 -5.68 21.98
N GLY A 272 0.04 -5.04 20.81
CA GLY A 272 -1.15 -4.71 20.00
C GLY A 272 -1.79 -5.94 19.35
N SER A 273 -3.09 -6.13 19.54
CA SER A 273 -3.83 -7.23 18.91
C SER A 273 -4.21 -6.89 17.47
N THR A 274 -4.09 -7.89 16.59
CA THR A 274 -4.62 -7.89 15.22
C THR A 274 -5.47 -9.13 14.95
N GLY A 275 -6.20 -9.63 15.95
CA GLY A 275 -7.18 -10.72 15.73
C GLY A 275 -7.67 -11.47 16.97
N PHE A 276 -6.97 -11.40 18.10
CA PHE A 276 -7.10 -12.35 19.20
C PHE A 276 -7.17 -11.65 20.56
N SER A 277 -8.02 -12.14 21.47
CA SER A 277 -7.89 -11.83 22.90
C SER A 277 -6.52 -12.26 23.41
N GLY A 278 -5.89 -11.50 24.30
CA GLY A 278 -4.66 -11.90 24.98
C GLY A 278 -4.78 -13.17 25.84
N SER A 279 -6.01 -13.63 26.11
CA SER A 279 -6.31 -14.93 26.72
C SER A 279 -6.28 -16.11 25.73
N PHE A 280 -6.22 -15.89 24.41
CA PHE A 280 -6.15 -16.96 23.43
C PHE A 280 -4.85 -17.80 23.59
N ALA A 281 -4.99 -19.11 23.44
CA ALA A 281 -3.94 -20.12 23.62
C ALA A 281 -3.24 -20.10 25.00
N ARG A 282 -3.72 -19.31 25.96
CA ARG A 282 -3.27 -19.38 27.36
C ARG A 282 -3.79 -20.67 27.97
N GLN A 283 -2.93 -21.31 28.75
CA GLN A 283 -3.22 -22.57 29.43
C GLN A 283 -2.87 -22.49 30.91
N VAL A 284 -3.65 -23.21 31.73
CA VAL A 284 -3.37 -23.40 33.14
C VAL A 284 -3.75 -24.82 33.54
N THR A 285 -2.80 -25.56 34.10
CA THR A 285 -3.03 -26.93 34.59
C THR A 285 -3.28 -26.90 36.09
N LEU A 286 -4.44 -27.42 36.50
CA LEU A 286 -4.86 -27.57 37.88
C LEU A 286 -4.55 -28.99 38.35
N ASN A 287 -3.71 -29.12 39.38
CA ASN A 287 -3.31 -30.39 40.00
C ASN A 287 -2.91 -30.13 41.47
N LYS A 288 -2.37 -31.14 42.16
CA LYS A 288 -1.99 -31.06 43.58
C LYS A 288 -1.00 -29.93 43.93
N SER A 289 -0.06 -29.60 43.04
CA SER A 289 0.92 -28.53 43.30
C SER A 289 0.43 -27.13 42.87
N THR A 290 -0.47 -27.05 41.88
CA THR A 290 -0.97 -25.76 41.37
C THR A 290 -2.30 -25.30 41.97
N ALA A 291 -3.11 -26.21 42.55
CA ALA A 291 -4.46 -25.89 43.04
C ALA A 291 -4.54 -24.76 44.10
N LYS A 292 -3.45 -24.52 44.85
CA LYS A 292 -3.34 -23.44 45.84
C LYS A 292 -2.41 -22.29 45.40
N ASN A 293 -1.93 -22.31 44.16
CA ASN A 293 -1.01 -21.30 43.64
C ASN A 293 -1.77 -20.02 43.22
N GLN A 294 -1.30 -18.86 43.66
CA GLN A 294 -1.95 -17.58 43.40
C GLN A 294 -1.98 -17.22 41.91
N LEU A 295 -0.89 -17.45 41.16
CA LEU A 295 -0.83 -17.22 39.72
C LEU A 295 -1.82 -18.13 38.96
N THR A 296 -1.97 -19.39 39.39
CA THR A 296 -2.98 -20.32 38.86
C THR A 296 -4.40 -19.78 39.10
N LYS A 297 -4.68 -19.22 40.28
CA LYS A 297 -5.96 -18.59 40.60
C LYS A 297 -6.24 -17.37 39.72
N ASP A 298 -5.24 -16.52 39.51
CA ASP A 298 -5.38 -15.27 38.75
C ASP A 298 -5.52 -15.52 37.24
N LEU A 299 -4.77 -16.47 36.69
CA LEU A 299 -4.95 -16.94 35.31
C LEU A 299 -6.35 -17.53 35.08
N LEU A 300 -6.83 -18.40 35.99
CA LEU A 300 -8.18 -18.96 35.89
C LEU A 300 -9.26 -17.87 35.95
N ASN A 301 -9.13 -16.88 36.86
CA ASN A 301 -10.06 -15.74 36.92
C ASN A 301 -10.13 -15.01 35.57
N ALA A 302 -8.98 -14.71 34.96
CA ALA A 302 -8.93 -13.98 33.71
C ALA A 302 -9.44 -14.79 32.52
N LEU A 303 -9.22 -16.11 32.50
CA LEU A 303 -9.77 -17.00 31.49
C LEU A 303 -11.29 -17.12 31.60
N GLU A 304 -11.84 -17.28 32.80
CA GLU A 304 -13.29 -17.30 33.04
C GLU A 304 -13.93 -15.96 32.63
N ASN A 305 -13.31 -14.83 33.00
CA ASN A 305 -13.76 -13.49 32.58
C ASN A 305 -13.69 -13.31 31.05
N SER A 306 -12.57 -13.67 30.40
CA SER A 306 -12.45 -13.59 28.94
C SER A 306 -13.40 -14.55 28.23
N SER A 307 -13.82 -15.65 28.86
CA SER A 307 -14.83 -16.56 28.31
C SER A 307 -16.25 -16.02 28.49
N ASN A 308 -16.54 -15.36 29.60
CA ASN A 308 -17.80 -14.65 29.85
C ASN A 308 -18.01 -13.50 28.85
N ASP A 309 -16.96 -12.73 28.58
CA ASP A 309 -16.99 -11.63 27.61
C ASP A 309 -17.05 -12.15 26.15
N GLY A 310 -16.98 -13.47 25.95
CA GLY A 310 -17.05 -14.15 24.66
C GLY A 310 -15.72 -14.25 23.91
N GLY A 311 -14.64 -13.69 24.47
CA GLY A 311 -13.32 -13.57 23.84
C GLY A 311 -12.54 -14.87 23.64
N ILE A 312 -12.88 -15.91 24.38
CA ILE A 312 -12.37 -17.29 24.21
C ILE A 312 -13.49 -18.30 24.46
N VAL A 313 -13.29 -19.54 24.02
CA VAL A 313 -13.96 -20.72 24.56
C VAL A 313 -13.02 -21.37 25.57
N LEU A 314 -13.34 -21.32 26.85
CA LEU A 314 -12.53 -21.97 27.88
C LEU A 314 -12.90 -23.46 28.00
N GLN A 315 -12.09 -24.32 27.40
CA GLN A 315 -12.23 -25.78 27.48
C GLN A 315 -11.26 -26.35 28.52
N VAL A 316 -11.69 -27.40 29.22
CA VAL A 316 -10.88 -28.21 30.15
C VAL A 316 -10.75 -29.61 29.58
N ASP A 317 -9.52 -30.07 29.39
CA ASP A 317 -9.21 -31.47 29.15
C ASP A 317 -8.59 -32.03 30.43
N GLY A 318 -9.25 -33.02 31.06
CA GLY A 318 -8.87 -33.48 32.40
C GLY A 318 -9.11 -34.96 32.68
N VAL A 319 -8.66 -35.39 33.85
CA VAL A 319 -8.71 -36.77 34.32
C VAL A 319 -9.02 -36.78 35.82
N PHE A 320 -10.07 -37.51 36.21
CA PHE A 320 -10.28 -37.90 37.60
C PHE A 320 -9.42 -39.11 37.94
N LEU A 321 -8.68 -39.00 39.04
CA LEU A 321 -7.77 -40.00 39.56
C LEU A 321 -8.48 -40.75 40.69
N ASN A 322 -9.20 -41.81 40.31
CA ASN A 322 -9.82 -42.75 41.24
C ASN A 322 -8.84 -43.91 41.49
N GLU A 323 -8.88 -44.50 42.69
CA GLU A 323 -7.90 -45.50 43.16
C GLU A 323 -7.72 -46.70 42.22
N ASN A 324 -8.78 -47.13 41.53
CA ASN A 324 -8.77 -48.32 40.67
C ASN A 324 -8.69 -48.03 39.16
N ARG A 325 -9.10 -46.83 38.69
CA ARG A 325 -9.11 -46.49 37.24
C ARG A 325 -9.23 -44.97 36.99
N PRO A 326 -8.29 -44.34 36.28
CA PRO A 326 -8.43 -42.97 35.81
C PRO A 326 -9.60 -42.81 34.83
N THR A 327 -10.34 -41.71 34.93
CA THR A 327 -11.47 -41.39 34.03
C THR A 327 -11.25 -40.04 33.38
N THR A 328 -11.13 -40.00 32.05
CA THR A 328 -11.00 -38.77 31.26
C THR A 328 -12.31 -38.00 31.22
N ILE A 329 -12.25 -36.66 31.27
CA ILE A 329 -13.40 -35.78 31.11
C ILE A 329 -13.04 -34.55 30.26
N GLN A 330 -13.99 -34.10 29.45
CA GLN A 330 -13.92 -32.81 28.76
C GLN A 330 -15.04 -31.90 29.27
N LEU A 331 -14.66 -30.71 29.71
CA LEU A 331 -15.59 -29.69 30.19
C LEU A 331 -15.42 -28.40 29.38
N GLN A 332 -16.46 -27.57 29.34
CA GLN A 332 -16.38 -26.19 28.86
C GLN A 332 -16.99 -25.27 29.91
N TYR A 333 -16.38 -24.10 30.11
CA TYR A 333 -16.98 -23.07 30.95
C TYR A 333 -18.26 -22.52 30.30
N ASP A 334 -19.33 -22.42 31.10
CA ASP A 334 -20.57 -21.76 30.74
C ASP A 334 -20.88 -20.70 31.80
N ALA A 335 -20.84 -19.43 31.39
CA ALA A 335 -21.10 -18.28 32.26
C ALA A 335 -22.59 -18.10 32.59
N MET A 336 -23.49 -18.56 31.72
CA MET A 336 -24.94 -18.42 31.89
C MET A 336 -25.53 -19.56 32.73
N TYR A 337 -24.89 -20.72 32.76
CA TYR A 337 -25.33 -21.85 33.57
C TYR A 337 -24.83 -21.76 35.02
N GLN A 338 -25.76 -21.66 35.98
CA GLN A 338 -25.50 -21.66 37.43
C GLN A 338 -24.45 -20.62 37.91
N SER A 339 -24.42 -19.43 37.30
CA SER A 339 -23.47 -18.33 37.63
C SER A 339 -21.99 -18.66 37.40
N GLY A 340 -21.67 -19.45 36.38
CA GLY A 340 -20.30 -19.78 35.99
C GLY A 340 -19.86 -21.16 36.49
N THR A 341 -19.94 -22.16 35.62
CA THR A 341 -19.54 -23.54 35.96
C THR A 341 -18.99 -24.28 34.75
N TYR A 342 -18.31 -25.40 34.99
CA TYR A 342 -17.74 -26.23 33.93
C TYR A 342 -18.69 -27.38 33.59
N VAL A 343 -19.25 -27.36 32.38
CA VAL A 343 -20.25 -28.32 31.89
C VAL A 343 -19.57 -29.34 30.98
N GLU A 344 -19.89 -30.62 31.17
CA GLU A 344 -19.40 -31.71 30.33
C GLU A 344 -19.81 -31.51 28.85
N THR A 345 -18.84 -31.56 27.94
CA THR A 345 -19.09 -31.36 26.50
C THR A 345 -19.52 -32.64 25.76
N GLN A 346 -19.35 -33.79 26.42
CA GLN A 346 -19.76 -35.10 25.96
C GLN A 346 -20.58 -35.77 27.08
N GLY A 347 -21.32 -36.85 26.79
CA GLY A 347 -22.06 -37.57 27.82
C GLY A 347 -23.24 -36.79 28.43
N GLU A 348 -23.39 -36.88 29.76
CA GLU A 348 -24.59 -36.44 30.49
C GLU A 348 -24.69 -34.93 30.74
N ARG A 349 -23.74 -34.13 30.23
CA ARG A 349 -23.67 -32.66 30.45
C ARG A 349 -23.65 -32.27 31.94
N ARG A 350 -22.96 -33.06 32.77
CA ARG A 350 -22.81 -32.78 34.21
C ARG A 350 -22.09 -31.45 34.43
N ALA A 351 -22.58 -30.65 35.38
CA ALA A 351 -21.98 -29.38 35.76
C ALA A 351 -21.07 -29.55 37.00
N ILE A 352 -19.87 -28.99 36.95
CA ILE A 352 -18.87 -29.09 38.03
C ILE A 352 -18.28 -27.70 38.31
N THR A 353 -18.46 -27.21 39.53
CA THR A 353 -17.98 -25.87 39.90
C THR A 353 -16.46 -25.80 39.96
N ARG A 354 -15.90 -24.62 39.66
CA ARG A 354 -14.46 -24.35 39.82
C ARG A 354 -13.93 -24.76 41.20
N LYS A 355 -14.69 -24.47 42.26
CA LYS A 355 -14.35 -24.86 43.63
C LYS A 355 -14.18 -26.37 43.73
N LYS A 356 -15.13 -27.17 43.24
CA LYS A 356 -15.05 -28.63 43.31
C LYS A 356 -13.85 -29.19 42.53
N LEU A 357 -13.55 -28.65 41.33
CA LEU A 357 -12.35 -29.03 40.57
C LEU A 357 -11.06 -28.68 41.33
N THR A 358 -11.03 -27.53 42.00
CA THR A 358 -9.87 -27.07 42.79
C THR A 358 -9.66 -27.91 44.05
N ASP A 359 -10.74 -28.21 44.77
CA ASP A 359 -10.71 -29.09 45.96
C ASP A 359 -10.16 -30.47 45.56
N LEU A 360 -10.74 -31.11 44.53
CA LEU A 360 -10.30 -32.42 44.01
C LEU A 360 -8.84 -32.39 43.52
N ALA A 361 -8.42 -31.33 42.83
CA ALA A 361 -7.03 -31.18 42.41
C ALA A 361 -6.09 -31.09 43.61
N SER A 362 -6.45 -30.33 44.66
CA SER A 362 -5.64 -30.19 45.88
C SER A 362 -5.51 -31.50 46.67
N GLU A 363 -6.50 -32.39 46.59
CA GLU A 363 -6.47 -33.75 47.14
C GLU A 363 -5.62 -34.71 46.27
N GLY A 364 -5.28 -34.34 45.04
CA GLY A 364 -4.62 -35.20 44.05
C GLY A 364 -5.59 -36.14 43.30
N LYS A 365 -6.89 -35.88 43.37
CA LYS A 365 -7.97 -36.67 42.72
C LYS A 365 -8.39 -36.13 41.35
N PHE A 366 -7.84 -35.00 40.91
CA PHE A 366 -8.08 -34.41 39.60
C PHE A 366 -6.81 -33.77 39.03
N ILE A 367 -6.61 -33.95 37.73
CA ILE A 367 -5.67 -33.16 36.93
C ILE A 367 -6.45 -32.63 35.72
N GLY A 368 -6.44 -31.32 35.48
CA GLY A 368 -7.12 -30.72 34.33
C GLY A 368 -6.36 -29.55 33.75
N THR A 369 -6.22 -29.51 32.43
CA THR A 369 -5.62 -28.38 31.70
C THR A 369 -6.73 -27.55 31.06
N PHE A 370 -6.87 -26.34 31.57
CA PHE A 370 -7.82 -25.33 31.11
C PHE A 370 -7.14 -24.54 29.99
N THR A 371 -7.75 -24.47 28.82
CA THR A 371 -7.19 -23.89 27.59
C THR A 371 -8.15 -22.86 27.00
N GLY A 372 -7.68 -21.63 26.81
CA GLY A 372 -8.41 -20.62 26.04
C GLY A 372 -8.36 -20.89 24.54
N ARG A 373 -9.40 -21.52 24.00
CA ARG A 373 -9.55 -21.82 22.57
C ARG A 373 -10.24 -20.66 21.84
N HIS A 374 -10.08 -20.58 20.52
CA HIS A 374 -10.89 -19.66 19.72
C HIS A 374 -12.34 -20.17 19.61
N GLY A 375 -13.27 -19.29 19.28
CA GLY A 375 -14.65 -19.69 19.03
C GLY A 375 -14.82 -20.43 17.69
N LYS A 376 -16.01 -21.02 17.50
CA LYS A 376 -16.35 -21.82 16.31
C LYS A 376 -16.44 -21.04 14.99
N SER A 377 -16.47 -19.70 15.06
CA SER A 377 -16.62 -18.79 13.92
C SER A 377 -15.32 -18.00 13.70
N ALA A 378 -14.18 -18.67 13.82
CA ALA A 378 -12.85 -18.17 13.52
C ALA A 378 -12.28 -18.94 12.31
N ASP A 379 -12.90 -18.72 11.15
CA ASP A 379 -12.70 -19.50 9.92
C ASP A 379 -12.86 -18.63 8.66
N TYR A 380 -12.77 -19.27 7.48
CA TYR A 380 -12.82 -18.59 6.18
C TYR A 380 -14.11 -17.80 5.92
N ASP A 381 -15.27 -18.34 6.32
CA ASP A 381 -16.61 -17.77 6.10
C ASP A 381 -17.00 -16.78 7.23
N ASN A 382 -16.18 -16.74 8.27
CA ASN A 382 -16.27 -15.82 9.39
C ASN A 382 -15.00 -14.94 9.47
N PRO A 383 -14.74 -14.10 8.44
CA PRO A 383 -13.55 -13.26 8.39
C PRO A 383 -13.47 -12.32 9.59
N GLN A 384 -12.23 -12.03 9.97
CA GLN A 384 -11.90 -11.13 11.07
C GLN A 384 -12.50 -9.73 10.84
N PRO A 385 -13.19 -9.13 11.83
CA PRO A 385 -13.63 -7.74 11.74
C PRO A 385 -12.41 -6.81 11.71
N ALA A 386 -12.49 -5.70 10.99
CA ALA A 386 -11.41 -4.72 10.92
C ALA A 386 -11.98 -3.31 11.01
N ILE A 387 -11.31 -2.41 11.73
CA ILE A 387 -11.74 -1.01 11.94
C ILE A 387 -10.59 -0.01 11.82
N TRP A 388 -10.86 1.12 11.18
CA TRP A 388 -9.87 2.15 10.91
C TRP A 388 -10.51 3.55 10.76
N THR A 389 -9.70 4.60 10.66
CA THR A 389 -10.18 5.99 10.55
C THR A 389 -11.03 6.18 9.30
N ILE A 390 -12.04 7.04 9.33
CA ILE A 390 -13.03 7.20 8.25
C ILE A 390 -12.43 7.36 6.84
N GLY A 391 -12.96 6.59 5.88
CA GLY A 391 -12.67 6.67 4.45
C GLY A 391 -12.09 5.39 3.83
N PRO A 392 -12.05 5.27 2.49
CA PRO A 392 -11.69 4.02 1.82
C PRO A 392 -10.23 3.64 2.09
N ILE A 393 -10.01 2.45 2.67
CA ILE A 393 -8.69 1.99 3.16
C ILE A 393 -7.56 2.14 2.13
N HIS A 394 -7.82 1.79 0.87
CA HIS A 394 -6.88 1.85 -0.25
C HIS A 394 -6.47 3.28 -0.67
N SER A 395 -7.26 4.28 -0.27
CA SER A 395 -7.07 5.69 -0.65
C SER A 395 -6.42 6.54 0.44
N GLN A 396 -6.26 5.99 1.64
CA GLN A 396 -5.78 6.73 2.80
C GLN A 396 -4.28 7.07 2.66
N ARG A 397 -3.88 8.20 3.26
CA ARG A 397 -2.50 8.70 3.27
C ARG A 397 -2.31 9.77 4.36
N GLY A 398 -1.10 9.92 4.88
CA GLY A 398 -0.76 10.99 5.82
C GLY A 398 -1.39 10.80 7.20
N ARG A 399 -1.52 11.88 7.97
CA ARG A 399 -2.01 11.83 9.37
C ARG A 399 -3.40 11.17 9.46
N GLN A 400 -3.60 10.40 10.53
CA GLN A 400 -4.87 9.75 10.85
C GLN A 400 -5.75 10.71 11.68
N ASN A 401 -7.08 10.64 11.51
CA ASN A 401 -8.02 11.37 12.36
C ASN A 401 -8.78 10.37 13.24
N PHE A 402 -8.45 10.33 14.53
CA PHE A 402 -9.08 9.46 15.50
C PHE A 402 -10.28 10.16 16.16
N PRO A 403 -11.35 9.43 16.52
CA PRO A 403 -12.50 10.02 17.20
C PRO A 403 -12.11 10.65 18.54
N VAL A 404 -12.76 11.77 18.86
CA VAL A 404 -12.79 12.37 20.20
C VAL A 404 -14.25 12.39 20.65
N LEU A 405 -14.51 11.76 21.79
CA LEU A 405 -15.79 11.68 22.48
C LEU A 405 -15.76 12.54 23.75
N TYR A 406 -16.94 12.90 24.24
CA TYR A 406 -17.17 13.60 25.50
C TYR A 406 -18.63 13.37 25.90
N LYS A 407 -19.05 13.82 27.08
CA LYS A 407 -20.35 13.47 27.67
C LYS A 407 -21.57 13.71 26.76
N GLU A 408 -21.60 14.78 25.98
CA GLU A 408 -22.71 15.10 25.07
C GLU A 408 -22.50 14.51 23.65
N LYS A 409 -21.45 13.70 23.45
CA LYS A 409 -21.08 13.07 22.18
C LYS A 409 -20.42 11.72 22.43
N GLU A 410 -21.26 10.71 22.63
CA GLU A 410 -20.88 9.33 22.95
C GLU A 410 -20.71 8.44 21.69
N SER A 411 -21.12 8.96 20.52
CA SER A 411 -21.03 8.29 19.22
C SER A 411 -19.76 8.61 18.45
N MET A 412 -19.08 7.59 17.93
CA MET A 412 -18.00 7.73 16.94
C MET A 412 -18.39 7.18 15.56
N THR A 413 -17.98 7.88 14.50
CA THR A 413 -18.06 7.39 13.12
C THR A 413 -16.68 6.96 12.65
N VAL A 414 -16.54 5.70 12.26
CA VAL A 414 -15.29 5.09 11.79
C VAL A 414 -15.55 4.27 10.53
N SER A 415 -14.50 3.72 9.91
CA SER A 415 -14.66 2.74 8.84
C SER A 415 -14.42 1.33 9.33
N GLY A 416 -15.12 0.34 8.76
CA GLY A 416 -14.94 -1.07 9.11
C GLY A 416 -15.51 -2.07 8.11
N ARG A 417 -15.00 -3.30 8.17
CA ARG A 417 -15.37 -4.47 7.35
C ARG A 417 -15.59 -5.71 8.22
N HIS A 418 -16.30 -6.70 7.67
CA HIS A 418 -16.53 -8.05 8.23
C HIS A 418 -17.21 -8.13 9.61
N ILE A 419 -17.76 -7.03 10.10
CA ILE A 419 -18.53 -7.00 11.35
C ILE A 419 -19.83 -7.78 11.15
N LYS A 420 -20.15 -8.69 12.07
CA LYS A 420 -21.38 -9.48 12.09
C LYS A 420 -22.41 -8.90 13.07
N GLU A 421 -23.66 -9.34 12.96
CA GLU A 421 -24.72 -8.92 13.89
C GLU A 421 -24.44 -9.46 15.29
N GLY A 422 -24.82 -8.71 16.34
CA GLY A 422 -24.51 -9.06 17.73
C GLY A 422 -23.03 -8.93 18.11
N ALA A 423 -22.19 -8.29 17.29
CA ALA A 423 -20.77 -8.09 17.61
C ALA A 423 -20.58 -7.27 18.91
N ASN A 424 -19.65 -7.72 19.76
CA ASN A 424 -19.34 -7.08 21.05
C ASN A 424 -18.42 -5.88 20.83
N LEU A 425 -18.62 -4.84 21.64
CA LEU A 425 -17.68 -3.73 21.81
C LEU A 425 -16.77 -4.03 23.00
N ILE A 426 -15.47 -3.90 22.78
CA ILE A 426 -14.42 -4.18 23.76
C ILE A 426 -13.58 -2.91 23.92
N VAL A 427 -13.57 -2.29 25.10
CA VAL A 427 -12.76 -1.10 25.39
C VAL A 427 -11.75 -1.47 26.47
N ASP A 428 -10.47 -1.18 26.22
CA ASP A 428 -9.34 -1.45 27.11
C ASP A 428 -9.35 -2.88 27.68
N GLY A 429 -9.63 -3.85 26.79
CA GLY A 429 -9.64 -5.28 27.09
C GLY A 429 -10.95 -5.84 27.67
N LYS A 430 -11.95 -5.00 28.01
CA LYS A 430 -13.22 -5.44 28.62
C LYS A 430 -14.42 -5.22 27.71
N LYS A 431 -15.41 -6.12 27.77
CA LYS A 431 -16.69 -5.89 27.10
C LYS A 431 -17.44 -4.69 27.72
N VAL A 432 -17.96 -3.80 26.87
CA VAL A 432 -18.74 -2.61 27.28
C VAL A 432 -20.13 -2.58 26.62
N PRO A 433 -21.13 -1.94 27.26
CA PRO A 433 -22.44 -1.74 26.67
C PRO A 433 -22.40 -0.68 25.56
N GLY A 434 -23.11 -0.93 24.46
CA GLY A 434 -23.17 -0.02 23.32
C GLY A 434 -23.81 -0.67 22.08
N SER A 435 -23.80 0.02 20.95
CA SER A 435 -24.34 -0.48 19.68
C SER A 435 -23.42 -0.21 18.49
N ILE A 436 -23.55 -1.02 17.43
CA ILE A 436 -22.83 -0.85 16.16
C ILE A 436 -23.85 -0.80 15.02
N ARG A 437 -23.92 0.33 14.33
CA ARG A 437 -24.77 0.58 13.17
C ARG A 437 -23.91 0.67 11.91
N ARG A 438 -24.24 -0.10 10.88
CA ARG A 438 -23.50 -0.09 9.60
C ARG A 438 -24.19 0.79 8.58
N GLU A 439 -23.39 1.54 7.84
CA GLU A 439 -23.83 2.41 6.76
C GLU A 439 -23.17 2.01 5.43
N LYS A 440 -23.39 2.83 4.38
CA LYS A 440 -22.77 2.62 3.06
C LYS A 440 -21.26 2.92 3.10
N ASN A 441 -20.54 2.47 2.08
CA ASN A 441 -19.13 2.79 1.87
C ASN A 441 -18.24 2.47 3.09
N GLU A 442 -18.43 1.29 3.68
CA GLU A 442 -17.61 0.78 4.79
C GLU A 442 -17.65 1.67 6.05
N THR A 443 -18.67 2.53 6.17
CA THR A 443 -18.84 3.42 7.33
C THR A 443 -19.65 2.69 8.41
N ILE A 444 -19.24 2.86 9.66
CA ILE A 444 -19.98 2.38 10.83
C ILE A 444 -20.08 3.49 11.87
N ILE A 445 -21.19 3.53 12.59
CA ILE A 445 -21.38 4.35 13.78
C ILE A 445 -21.38 3.42 14.98
N ILE A 446 -20.61 3.79 16.00
CA ILE A 446 -20.47 3.07 17.25
C ILE A 446 -20.93 4.00 18.36
N ASP A 447 -21.96 3.58 19.08
CA ASP A 447 -22.55 4.30 20.19
C ASP A 447 -22.13 3.59 21.49
N LEU A 448 -21.36 4.26 22.37
CA LEU A 448 -21.00 3.74 23.69
C LEU A 448 -22.02 4.23 24.72
N ILE A 449 -22.49 3.36 25.61
CA ILE A 449 -23.46 3.76 26.66
C ILE A 449 -22.75 4.40 27.87
N ASP A 450 -21.54 3.92 28.18
CA ASP A 450 -20.70 4.47 29.24
C ASP A 450 -19.34 4.86 28.65
N LEU A 451 -18.96 6.14 28.75
CA LEU A 451 -17.62 6.57 28.38
C LEU A 451 -16.60 6.23 29.48
N PRO A 452 -15.38 5.77 29.12
CA PRO A 452 -14.29 5.67 30.07
C PRO A 452 -13.84 7.06 30.55
N ARG A 453 -12.93 7.10 31.53
CA ARG A 453 -12.36 8.36 32.05
C ARG A 453 -11.65 9.14 30.93
N PRO A 454 -11.49 10.47 31.01
CA PRO A 454 -10.74 11.24 30.02
C PRO A 454 -9.33 10.68 29.77
N GLY A 455 -8.95 10.51 28.50
CA GLY A 455 -7.75 9.80 28.11
C GLY A 455 -7.75 9.26 26.68
N ILE A 456 -6.72 8.48 26.35
CA ILE A 456 -6.63 7.64 25.14
C ILE A 456 -7.14 6.23 25.46
N HIS A 457 -7.95 5.66 24.58
CA HIS A 457 -8.60 4.36 24.77
C HIS A 457 -8.51 3.50 23.51
N PHE A 458 -8.57 2.19 23.73
CA PHE A 458 -8.40 1.19 22.68
C PHE A 458 -9.66 0.37 22.52
N LEU A 459 -10.34 0.60 21.40
CA LEU A 459 -11.51 -0.13 20.97
C LEU A 459 -11.13 -1.34 20.14
N GLN A 460 -11.77 -2.48 20.41
CA GLN A 460 -11.87 -3.60 19.49
C GLN A 460 -13.34 -3.98 19.28
N ILE A 461 -13.68 -4.46 18.09
CA ILE A 461 -14.95 -5.13 17.81
C ILE A 461 -14.70 -6.64 17.75
N GLN A 462 -15.56 -7.44 18.39
CA GLN A 462 -15.49 -8.89 18.32
C GLN A 462 -16.76 -9.47 17.70
N ASN A 463 -16.63 -10.27 16.64
CA ASN A 463 -17.75 -11.03 16.09
C ASN A 463 -18.17 -12.16 17.05
N PRO A 464 -19.47 -12.51 17.17
CA PRO A 464 -19.92 -13.58 18.07
C PRO A 464 -19.25 -14.91 17.77
N GLY A 465 -18.54 -15.47 18.76
CA GLY A 465 -17.80 -16.72 18.60
C GLY A 465 -16.66 -16.67 17.56
N GLY A 466 -16.24 -15.47 17.15
CA GLY A 466 -15.19 -15.23 16.16
C GLY A 466 -14.06 -14.35 16.66
N LEU A 467 -13.28 -13.85 15.69
CA LEU A 467 -12.07 -13.06 15.93
C LEU A 467 -12.38 -11.62 16.34
N PHE A 468 -11.37 -10.97 16.92
CA PHE A 468 -11.35 -9.56 17.29
C PHE A 468 -10.84 -8.70 16.13
N SER A 469 -11.14 -7.41 16.15
CA SER A 469 -10.45 -6.43 15.32
C SER A 469 -9.05 -6.12 15.84
N ASN A 470 -8.33 -5.34 15.03
CA ASN A 470 -7.22 -4.54 15.53
C ASN A 470 -7.65 -3.68 16.73
N ASP A 471 -6.70 -3.34 17.61
CA ASP A 471 -6.87 -2.18 18.49
C ASP A 471 -7.05 -0.91 17.66
N PHE A 472 -8.02 -0.08 18.03
CA PHE A 472 -8.33 1.18 17.38
C PHE A 472 -8.38 2.32 18.40
N ILE A 473 -7.66 3.41 18.12
CA ILE A 473 -7.55 4.55 19.03
C ILE A 473 -8.82 5.41 18.95
N PHE A 474 -9.36 5.75 20.11
CA PHE A 474 -10.23 6.91 20.31
C PHE A 474 -9.81 7.67 21.57
N HIS A 475 -10.32 8.89 21.74
CA HIS A 475 -10.10 9.68 22.95
C HIS A 475 -11.42 10.01 23.63
N VAL A 476 -11.37 10.15 24.95
CA VAL A 476 -12.41 10.83 25.73
C VAL A 476 -11.83 12.12 26.29
N ALA A 477 -12.54 13.23 26.10
CA ALA A 477 -12.23 14.52 26.69
C ALA A 477 -13.15 14.82 27.89
N GLU A 478 -12.71 15.72 28.76
CA GLU A 478 -13.48 16.18 29.93
C GLU A 478 -14.77 16.90 29.53
N ASP A 479 -14.70 17.75 28.51
CA ASP A 479 -15.80 18.54 27.97
C ASP A 479 -15.60 18.82 26.47
N GLN A 480 -16.56 19.53 25.86
CA GLN A 480 -16.50 19.93 24.46
C GLN A 480 -15.29 20.83 24.13
N ASN A 481 -14.90 21.77 25.00
CA ASN A 481 -13.78 22.67 24.73
C ASN A 481 -12.47 21.89 24.66
N LYS A 482 -12.27 20.94 25.59
CA LYS A 482 -11.13 20.02 25.58
C LYS A 482 -11.19 19.03 24.42
N ALA A 483 -12.39 18.62 24.00
CA ALA A 483 -12.55 17.85 22.78
C ALA A 483 -12.09 18.63 21.55
N ASP A 484 -12.47 19.90 21.43
CA ASP A 484 -12.09 20.78 20.30
C ASP A 484 -10.60 21.15 20.32
N GLU A 485 -10.01 21.44 21.48
CA GLU A 485 -8.55 21.62 21.64
C GLU A 485 -7.78 20.38 21.17
N LEU A 486 -8.15 19.20 21.70
CA LEU A 486 -7.52 17.93 21.35
C LEU A 486 -7.71 17.61 19.87
N GLN A 487 -8.94 17.71 19.37
CA GLN A 487 -9.29 17.46 17.98
C GLN A 487 -8.49 18.35 17.03
N ASN A 488 -8.32 19.63 17.34
CA ASN A 488 -7.45 20.55 16.57
C ASN A 488 -5.97 20.16 16.64
N SER A 489 -5.48 19.72 17.81
CA SER A 489 -4.07 19.31 17.97
C SER A 489 -3.71 18.08 17.12
N ILE A 490 -4.63 17.10 17.02
CA ILE A 490 -4.42 15.83 16.29
C ILE A 490 -4.85 15.91 14.82
N ASN A 491 -5.67 16.89 14.42
CA ASN A 491 -6.25 16.98 13.08
C ASN A 491 -5.17 16.93 11.97
N PRO A 492 -5.28 16.01 10.99
CA PRO A 492 -4.33 15.92 9.86
C PRO A 492 -4.22 17.22 9.05
N ASN A 493 -5.29 18.01 9.03
CA ASN A 493 -5.40 19.29 8.33
C ASN A 493 -5.30 20.50 9.26
N ARG A 494 -4.79 20.36 10.50
CA ARG A 494 -4.64 21.49 11.46
C ARG A 494 -3.88 22.70 10.87
N LEU A 495 -2.91 22.44 10.01
CA LEU A 495 -2.12 23.46 9.31
C LEU A 495 -2.74 23.92 7.98
N GLY A 496 -3.86 23.33 7.55
CA GLY A 496 -4.49 23.58 6.25
C GLY A 496 -5.09 24.98 6.11
N SER A 497 -5.65 25.54 7.19
CA SER A 497 -6.06 26.96 7.23
C SER A 497 -4.86 27.88 7.20
N ALA A 498 -3.94 27.73 8.16
CA ALA A 498 -2.72 28.54 8.20
C ALA A 498 -1.91 28.51 6.89
N LEU A 499 -1.86 27.35 6.22
CA LEU A 499 -1.22 27.19 4.91
C LEU A 499 -1.98 27.97 3.83
N ALA A 500 -3.30 27.82 3.74
CA ALA A 500 -4.10 28.59 2.79
C ALA A 500 -3.99 30.11 3.03
N ASP A 501 -3.93 30.56 4.29
CA ASP A 501 -3.77 31.98 4.64
C ASP A 501 -2.36 32.52 4.34
N ALA A 502 -1.32 31.69 4.50
CA ALA A 502 0.04 32.02 4.09
C ALA A 502 0.17 32.08 2.56
N ILE A 503 -0.46 31.13 1.85
CA ILE A 503 -0.54 31.12 0.38
C ILE A 503 -1.30 32.36 -0.09
N LYS A 504 -2.51 32.63 0.42
CA LYS A 504 -3.35 33.79 0.05
C LYS A 504 -2.53 35.09 0.13
N ARG A 505 -1.82 35.32 1.24
CA ARG A 505 -0.97 36.50 1.46
C ARG A 505 0.35 36.53 0.68
N GLY A 506 0.70 35.45 -0.03
CA GLY A 506 1.97 35.35 -0.74
C GLY A 506 3.20 35.13 0.14
N ASP A 507 3.00 34.80 1.43
CA ASP A 507 4.10 34.59 2.38
C ASP A 507 4.79 33.24 2.11
N LEU A 508 5.78 33.28 1.23
CA LEU A 508 6.61 32.11 0.89
C LEU A 508 7.40 31.58 2.10
N LYS A 509 7.76 32.42 3.08
CA LYS A 509 8.54 32.00 4.25
C LYS A 509 7.66 31.19 5.20
N GLN A 510 6.49 31.69 5.55
CA GLN A 510 5.52 30.97 6.37
C GLN A 510 4.94 29.76 5.63
N THR A 511 4.73 29.84 4.31
CA THR A 511 4.35 28.68 3.47
C THR A 511 5.41 27.58 3.53
N LYS A 512 6.69 27.92 3.37
CA LYS A 512 7.82 26.97 3.52
C LYS A 512 7.86 26.35 4.92
N LYS A 513 7.68 27.17 5.97
CA LYS A 513 7.63 26.71 7.36
C LYS A 513 6.47 25.73 7.58
N LEU A 514 5.24 26.10 7.23
CA LEU A 514 4.06 25.25 7.44
C LEU A 514 4.14 23.92 6.69
N ILE A 515 4.72 23.92 5.48
CA ILE A 515 4.98 22.68 4.73
C ILE A 515 6.03 21.81 5.44
N ALA A 516 7.07 22.40 6.03
CA ALA A 516 8.02 21.67 6.88
C ALA A 516 7.37 21.16 8.17
N ASP A 517 6.47 21.95 8.79
CA ASP A 517 5.67 21.58 9.97
C ASP A 517 4.61 20.49 9.66
N GLY A 518 4.51 20.03 8.40
CA GLY A 518 3.69 18.88 7.99
C GLY A 518 2.37 19.21 7.27
N ALA A 519 2.19 20.44 6.76
CA ALA A 519 0.97 20.84 6.07
C ALA A 519 0.75 20.08 4.74
N GLN A 520 -0.47 19.58 4.53
CA GLN A 520 -0.82 18.70 3.43
C GLN A 520 -0.92 19.43 2.08
N LEU A 521 0.03 19.17 1.18
CA LEU A 521 0.13 19.80 -0.16
C LEU A 521 -1.06 19.52 -1.10
N ASN A 522 -1.79 18.43 -0.85
CA ASN A 522 -2.83 17.89 -1.73
C ASN A 522 -4.17 17.63 -1.00
N ALA A 523 -4.32 18.11 0.24
CA ALA A 523 -5.59 18.02 0.95
C ALA A 523 -6.59 19.02 0.39
N ARG A 524 -7.89 18.67 0.44
CA ARG A 524 -8.96 19.65 0.27
C ARG A 524 -9.32 20.24 1.63
N ARG A 525 -9.51 21.54 1.69
CA ARG A 525 -10.16 22.25 2.80
C ARG A 525 -11.68 22.00 2.78
N ASN A 526 -12.38 22.46 3.83
CA ASN A 526 -13.84 22.36 3.94
C ASN A 526 -14.59 23.12 2.82
N ASP A 527 -13.99 24.22 2.34
CA ASP A 527 -14.42 24.98 1.14
C ASP A 527 -14.13 24.25 -0.19
N GLY A 528 -13.45 23.10 -0.15
CA GLY A 528 -13.11 22.30 -1.31
C GLY A 528 -11.80 22.68 -2.01
N SER A 529 -11.13 23.77 -1.62
CA SER A 529 -9.87 24.23 -2.20
C SER A 529 -8.67 23.36 -1.83
N THR A 530 -7.66 23.32 -2.71
CA THR A 530 -6.34 22.70 -2.50
C THR A 530 -5.26 23.78 -2.48
N PRO A 531 -4.08 23.54 -1.88
CA PRO A 531 -2.98 24.51 -1.87
C PRO A 531 -2.60 25.04 -3.26
N LEU A 532 -2.59 24.17 -4.28
CA LEU A 532 -2.36 24.60 -5.67
C LEU A 532 -3.52 25.44 -6.22
N SER A 533 -4.79 25.10 -5.97
CA SER A 533 -5.89 25.95 -6.41
C SER A 533 -5.89 27.29 -5.69
N THR A 534 -5.52 27.36 -4.41
CA THR A 534 -5.38 28.62 -3.66
C THR A 534 -4.24 29.47 -4.23
N ALA A 535 -3.12 28.86 -4.61
CA ALA A 535 -2.01 29.56 -5.27
C ALA A 535 -2.40 30.06 -6.67
N SER A 536 -3.11 29.24 -7.47
CA SER A 536 -3.69 29.64 -8.76
C SER A 536 -4.69 30.78 -8.62
N PHE A 537 -5.56 30.73 -7.60
CA PHE A 537 -6.62 31.73 -7.42
C PHE A 537 -6.05 33.11 -7.06
N ASN A 538 -5.00 33.14 -6.24
CA ASN A 538 -4.36 34.39 -5.77
C ASN A 538 -3.09 34.78 -6.57
N GLY A 539 -2.85 34.19 -7.75
CA GLY A 539 -1.71 34.53 -8.61
C GLY A 539 -0.30 34.27 -8.03
N ARG A 540 -0.15 33.34 -7.09
CA ARG A 540 1.07 33.17 -6.30
C ARG A 540 2.09 32.24 -6.98
N LEU A 541 2.70 32.70 -8.07
CA LEU A 541 3.60 31.92 -8.94
C LEU A 541 4.74 31.21 -8.19
N GLU A 542 5.53 31.92 -7.37
CA GLU A 542 6.68 31.32 -6.66
C GLU A 542 6.26 30.27 -5.62
N ILE A 543 5.08 30.45 -5.02
CA ILE A 543 4.48 29.45 -4.16
C ILE A 543 4.00 28.25 -4.98
N ALA A 544 3.36 28.46 -6.14
CA ALA A 544 2.96 27.36 -7.03
C ALA A 544 4.16 26.54 -7.51
N LYS A 545 5.27 27.18 -7.91
CA LYS A 545 6.55 26.52 -8.23
C LYS A 545 7.05 25.66 -7.06
N TYR A 546 7.08 26.22 -5.85
CA TYR A 546 7.53 25.49 -4.66
C TYR A 546 6.61 24.32 -4.27
N LEU A 547 5.29 24.49 -4.37
CA LEU A 547 4.30 23.44 -4.15
C LEU A 547 4.52 22.27 -5.13
N ILE A 548 4.68 22.55 -6.43
CA ILE A 548 5.00 21.52 -7.44
C ILE A 548 6.33 20.83 -7.11
N GLN A 549 7.38 21.60 -6.78
CA GLN A 549 8.69 21.06 -6.39
C GLN A 549 8.60 20.10 -5.19
N LYS A 550 7.65 20.33 -4.28
CA LYS A 550 7.39 19.47 -3.11
C LYS A 550 6.37 18.34 -3.37
N GLY A 551 5.90 18.15 -4.61
CA GLY A 551 5.02 17.04 -4.99
C GLY A 551 3.52 17.36 -4.93
N ALA A 552 3.13 18.63 -5.00
CA ALA A 552 1.73 18.98 -5.21
C ALA A 552 1.25 18.55 -6.61
N ARG A 553 0.11 17.87 -6.66
CA ARG A 553 -0.42 17.19 -7.84
C ARG A 553 -1.19 18.19 -8.72
N ILE A 554 -0.66 18.49 -9.90
CA ILE A 554 -1.31 19.33 -10.93
C ILE A 554 -2.65 18.77 -11.46
N THR A 555 -2.97 17.52 -11.12
CA THR A 555 -4.23 16.84 -11.45
C THR A 555 -5.24 16.82 -10.30
N GLN A 556 -4.86 17.25 -9.09
CA GLN A 556 -5.72 17.18 -7.89
C GLN A 556 -6.81 18.25 -7.95
N THR A 557 -8.04 17.81 -8.21
CA THR A 557 -9.19 18.70 -8.38
C THR A 557 -9.72 19.25 -7.05
N ASN A 558 -10.39 20.40 -7.09
CA ASN A 558 -11.21 20.95 -6.01
C ASN A 558 -12.57 20.21 -5.89
N ARG A 559 -13.51 20.69 -5.04
CA ARG A 559 -14.87 20.11 -4.89
C ARG A 559 -15.65 20.05 -6.21
N ASP A 560 -15.50 21.04 -7.08
CA ASP A 560 -16.23 21.18 -8.36
C ASP A 560 -15.58 20.39 -9.52
N GLY A 561 -14.54 19.61 -9.24
CA GLY A 561 -13.77 18.89 -10.26
C GLY A 561 -12.78 19.77 -11.04
N ASN A 562 -12.63 21.05 -10.70
CA ASN A 562 -11.66 21.94 -11.34
C ASN A 562 -10.23 21.52 -10.96
N THR A 563 -9.38 21.27 -11.95
CA THR A 563 -7.92 21.12 -11.74
C THR A 563 -7.27 22.49 -11.45
N PRO A 564 -6.05 22.55 -10.89
CA PRO A 564 -5.31 23.81 -10.76
C PRO A 564 -5.20 24.62 -12.06
N LEU A 565 -5.18 23.95 -13.22
CA LEU A 565 -5.19 24.58 -14.55
C LEU A 565 -6.52 25.28 -14.87
N HIS A 566 -7.68 24.71 -14.50
CA HIS A 566 -8.97 25.40 -14.67
C HIS A 566 -8.99 26.69 -13.87
N VAL A 567 -8.54 26.63 -12.62
CA VAL A 567 -8.51 27.80 -11.71
C VAL A 567 -7.54 28.86 -12.21
N ALA A 568 -6.34 28.47 -12.67
CA ALA A 568 -5.36 29.41 -13.23
C ALA A 568 -5.83 30.04 -14.55
N ALA A 569 -6.49 29.27 -15.42
CA ALA A 569 -7.03 29.77 -16.69
C ALA A 569 -8.19 30.76 -16.45
N PHE A 570 -9.16 30.38 -15.60
CA PHE A 570 -10.29 31.22 -15.22
C PHE A 570 -9.83 32.52 -14.56
N MET A 571 -8.92 32.45 -13.58
CA MET A 571 -8.34 33.62 -12.92
C MET A 571 -7.25 34.34 -13.74
N CYS A 572 -7.15 34.07 -15.04
CA CYS A 572 -6.26 34.74 -15.99
C CYS A 572 -4.75 34.75 -15.62
N GLN A 573 -4.30 33.76 -14.85
CA GLN A 573 -2.93 33.67 -14.35
C GLN A 573 -2.00 33.07 -15.42
N THR A 574 -1.52 33.91 -16.34
CA THR A 574 -0.73 33.51 -17.52
C THR A 574 0.50 32.68 -17.18
N GLU A 575 1.34 33.11 -16.23
CA GLU A 575 2.58 32.38 -15.91
C GLU A 575 2.33 31.09 -15.14
N ILE A 576 1.30 31.03 -14.30
CA ILE A 576 0.88 29.79 -13.61
C ILE A 576 0.29 28.80 -14.63
N THR A 577 -0.49 29.31 -15.59
CA THR A 577 -1.04 28.51 -16.69
C THR A 577 0.10 27.88 -17.52
N LYS A 578 1.08 28.68 -17.97
CA LYS A 578 2.27 28.17 -18.66
C LYS A 578 3.00 27.11 -17.83
N LEU A 579 3.31 27.40 -16.57
CA LEU A 579 3.96 26.47 -15.64
C LEU A 579 3.23 25.12 -15.56
N PHE A 580 1.90 25.11 -15.43
CA PHE A 580 1.15 23.85 -15.39
C PHE A 580 1.18 23.10 -16.72
N LEU A 581 1.12 23.78 -17.86
CA LEU A 581 1.21 23.15 -19.19
C LEU A 581 2.61 22.57 -19.45
N GLU A 582 3.67 23.24 -18.99
CA GLU A 582 5.05 22.73 -18.99
C GLU A 582 5.20 21.48 -18.11
N LYS A 583 4.49 21.43 -16.98
CA LYS A 583 4.47 20.26 -16.08
C LYS A 583 3.49 19.16 -16.50
N GLY A 584 2.80 19.30 -17.63
CA GLY A 584 1.96 18.24 -18.22
C GLY A 584 0.48 18.26 -17.81
N ALA A 585 -0.06 19.42 -17.42
CA ALA A 585 -1.50 19.53 -17.15
C ALA A 585 -2.33 19.39 -18.45
N HIS A 586 -3.25 18.42 -18.48
CA HIS A 586 -4.09 18.16 -19.66
C HIS A 586 -5.15 19.26 -19.87
N VAL A 587 -5.12 19.91 -21.04
CA VAL A 587 -6.05 21.00 -21.40
C VAL A 587 -7.50 20.55 -21.54
N ARG A 588 -7.75 19.34 -22.07
CA ARG A 588 -9.09 18.76 -22.29
C ARG A 588 -9.68 17.99 -21.10
N LYS A 589 -9.01 17.96 -19.93
CA LYS A 589 -9.58 17.29 -18.75
C LYS A 589 -10.83 18.04 -18.30
N LYS A 590 -11.99 17.37 -18.25
CA LYS A 590 -13.26 17.97 -17.82
C LYS A 590 -13.44 17.98 -16.30
N ASN A 591 -14.06 19.05 -15.79
CA ASN A 591 -14.55 19.23 -14.42
C ASN A 591 -15.95 18.60 -14.22
N ASN A 592 -16.60 18.80 -13.06
CA ASN A 592 -17.92 18.23 -12.78
C ASN A 592 -19.06 18.87 -13.59
N ARG A 593 -18.84 20.05 -14.20
CA ARG A 593 -19.77 20.73 -15.12
C ARG A 593 -19.57 20.33 -16.59
N GLY A 594 -18.61 19.43 -16.87
CA GLY A 594 -18.28 18.99 -18.23
C GLY A 594 -17.39 19.96 -19.01
N GLU A 595 -16.89 21.02 -18.37
CA GLU A 595 -16.02 22.04 -18.94
C GLU A 595 -14.55 21.62 -18.78
N SER A 596 -13.72 21.92 -19.77
CA SER A 596 -12.26 21.84 -19.71
C SER A 596 -11.61 23.20 -19.40
N ALA A 597 -10.28 23.23 -19.25
CA ALA A 597 -9.55 24.48 -19.06
C ALA A 597 -9.67 25.43 -20.27
N ILE A 598 -9.93 24.90 -21.47
CA ILE A 598 -10.21 25.70 -22.67
C ILE A 598 -11.63 26.27 -22.61
N ASP A 599 -12.61 25.47 -22.21
CA ASP A 599 -14.03 25.87 -22.22
C ASP A 599 -14.27 27.05 -21.27
N VAL A 600 -13.69 27.02 -20.05
CA VAL A 600 -13.84 28.09 -19.04
C VAL A 600 -13.29 29.46 -19.46
N VAL A 601 -12.48 29.52 -20.53
CA VAL A 601 -12.00 30.78 -21.15
C VAL A 601 -12.47 30.99 -22.59
N SER A 602 -13.17 30.02 -23.19
CA SER A 602 -13.71 30.12 -24.56
C SER A 602 -15.05 30.82 -24.64
N SER A 603 -15.82 30.82 -23.54
CA SER A 603 -17.07 31.59 -23.48
C SER A 603 -16.81 33.10 -23.61
N PRO A 604 -17.69 33.84 -24.31
CA PRO A 604 -17.71 35.29 -24.25
C PRO A 604 -17.78 35.77 -22.79
N LEU A 605 -17.25 36.97 -22.54
CA LEU A 605 -17.46 37.64 -21.26
C LEU A 605 -18.78 38.41 -21.35
N ASP A 606 -19.88 37.69 -21.15
CA ASP A 606 -21.23 38.25 -21.06
C ASP A 606 -21.46 38.98 -19.72
N GLU A 607 -22.63 39.61 -19.58
CA GLU A 607 -22.98 40.45 -18.43
C GLU A 607 -23.05 39.63 -17.12
N ASP A 608 -23.55 38.39 -17.18
CA ASP A 608 -23.61 37.47 -16.05
C ASP A 608 -22.21 37.05 -15.58
N LEU A 609 -21.32 36.66 -16.51
CA LEU A 609 -19.97 36.26 -16.19
C LEU A 609 -19.12 37.46 -15.74
N GLU A 610 -19.29 38.64 -16.34
CA GLU A 610 -18.65 39.87 -15.86
C GLU A 610 -19.11 40.21 -14.44
N THR A 611 -20.41 40.12 -14.15
CA THR A 611 -20.97 40.32 -12.80
C THR A 611 -20.40 39.31 -11.81
N PHE A 612 -20.25 38.04 -12.20
CA PHE A 612 -19.60 37.02 -11.39
C PHE A 612 -18.13 37.37 -11.07
N TYR A 613 -17.34 37.79 -12.07
CA TYR A 613 -15.97 38.26 -11.82
C TYR A 613 -15.94 39.49 -10.91
N ARG A 614 -16.83 40.48 -11.10
CA ARG A 614 -16.92 41.67 -10.23
C ARG A 614 -17.21 41.27 -8.78
N SER A 615 -18.16 40.36 -8.56
CA SER A 615 -18.46 39.80 -7.23
C SER A 615 -17.26 39.06 -6.63
N LEU A 616 -16.55 38.27 -7.44
CA LEU A 616 -15.38 37.50 -7.01
C LEU A 616 -14.21 38.41 -6.62
N ILE A 617 -13.91 39.43 -7.43
CA ILE A 617 -12.87 40.44 -7.17
C ILE A 617 -13.22 41.22 -5.90
N ASN A 618 -14.44 41.75 -5.77
CA ASN A 618 -14.87 42.54 -4.61
C ASN A 618 -14.88 41.74 -3.29
N SER A 619 -15.05 40.42 -3.35
CA SER A 619 -15.06 39.53 -2.19
C SER A 619 -13.69 38.93 -1.84
N SER A 620 -12.62 39.35 -2.52
CA SER A 620 -11.27 38.80 -2.35
C SER A 620 -10.15 39.85 -2.45
N GLU A 621 -8.94 39.49 -2.02
CA GLU A 621 -7.75 40.34 -2.13
C GLU A 621 -7.01 40.09 -3.46
N ILE A 622 -7.75 39.92 -4.56
CA ILE A 622 -7.18 39.63 -5.88
C ILE A 622 -6.97 40.93 -6.65
N ASP A 623 -5.71 41.21 -6.98
CA ASP A 623 -5.31 42.30 -7.89
C ASP A 623 -5.57 41.89 -9.34
N LEU A 624 -6.83 42.00 -9.77
CA LEU A 624 -7.30 41.71 -11.12
C LEU A 624 -8.53 42.56 -11.46
N THR A 625 -8.55 43.22 -12.61
CA THR A 625 -9.67 44.02 -13.10
C THR A 625 -10.42 43.34 -14.24
N ILE A 626 -11.65 43.78 -14.51
CA ILE A 626 -12.45 43.30 -15.66
C ILE A 626 -11.76 43.62 -16.98
N GLU A 627 -11.10 44.76 -17.08
CA GLU A 627 -10.35 45.22 -18.25
C GLU A 627 -9.15 44.30 -18.51
N GLN A 628 -8.43 43.91 -17.44
CA GLN A 628 -7.37 42.89 -17.52
C GLN A 628 -7.94 41.52 -17.91
N ILE A 629 -9.09 41.10 -17.38
CA ILE A 629 -9.75 39.83 -17.75
C ILE A 629 -10.14 39.82 -19.24
N LYS A 630 -10.72 40.92 -19.76
CA LYS A 630 -11.04 41.10 -21.18
C LYS A 630 -9.79 40.98 -22.07
N LEU A 631 -8.65 41.52 -21.62
CA LEU A 631 -7.37 41.44 -22.33
C LEU A 631 -6.68 40.06 -22.23
N LEU A 632 -6.79 39.39 -21.07
CA LEU A 632 -6.03 38.17 -20.75
C LEU A 632 -6.77 36.88 -21.14
N ARG A 633 -8.11 36.80 -21.04
CA ARG A 633 -8.87 35.58 -21.43
C ARG A 633 -8.52 35.09 -22.85
N PRO A 634 -8.47 35.95 -23.90
CA PRO A 634 -8.05 35.52 -25.24
C PRO A 634 -6.60 35.02 -25.31
N GLN A 635 -5.70 35.58 -24.48
CA GLN A 635 -4.29 35.17 -24.43
C GLN A 635 -4.15 33.80 -23.77
N ILE A 636 -4.86 33.55 -22.67
CA ILE A 636 -4.94 32.24 -22.02
C ILE A 636 -5.51 31.20 -22.99
N LEU A 637 -6.61 31.52 -23.68
CA LEU A 637 -7.21 30.65 -24.71
C LEU A 637 -6.20 30.30 -25.81
N LYS A 638 -5.44 31.29 -26.31
CA LYS A 638 -4.37 31.07 -27.29
C LYS A 638 -3.26 30.19 -26.75
N VAL A 639 -2.83 30.36 -25.50
CA VAL A 639 -1.80 29.51 -24.85
C VAL A 639 -2.29 28.05 -24.72
N LEU A 640 -3.55 27.85 -24.33
CA LEU A 640 -4.15 26.52 -24.19
C LEU A 640 -4.31 25.83 -25.56
N ARG A 641 -4.88 26.52 -26.57
CA ARG A 641 -5.02 25.99 -27.94
C ARG A 641 -3.66 25.73 -28.62
N ASN A 642 -2.65 26.57 -28.36
CA ASN A 642 -1.29 26.31 -28.85
C ASN A 642 -0.66 25.06 -28.21
N ARG A 643 -1.06 24.67 -27.00
CA ARG A 643 -0.63 23.41 -26.37
C ARG A 643 -1.42 22.22 -26.91
N GLU A 644 -2.71 22.41 -27.16
CA GLU A 644 -3.63 21.45 -27.79
C GLU A 644 -3.19 21.07 -29.21
N ALA A 645 -2.94 22.04 -30.09
CA ALA A 645 -2.45 21.78 -31.45
C ALA A 645 -1.08 21.07 -31.47
N LYS A 646 -0.25 21.32 -30.46
CA LYS A 646 1.03 20.57 -30.26
C LYS A 646 0.82 19.13 -29.81
N SER A 647 -0.31 18.78 -29.18
CA SER A 647 -0.69 17.38 -28.92
C SER A 647 -1.41 16.73 -30.11
N GLU A 648 -2.22 17.47 -30.87
CA GLU A 648 -2.97 16.91 -32.01
C GLU A 648 -2.09 16.59 -33.22
N ASN A 649 -0.99 17.33 -33.45
CA ASN A 649 0.02 16.97 -34.45
C ASN A 649 0.90 15.75 -34.06
N GLY A 650 0.65 15.14 -32.90
CA GLY A 650 1.26 13.89 -32.43
C GLY A 650 2.76 13.93 -32.08
N MET A 651 3.56 14.84 -32.65
CA MET A 651 5.02 14.85 -32.50
C MET A 651 5.55 15.94 -31.54
N MET A 652 6.10 15.49 -30.42
CA MET A 652 6.92 16.25 -29.48
C MET A 652 8.35 16.46 -30.02
N LYS A 653 8.90 17.67 -29.91
CA LYS A 653 10.28 18.00 -30.30
C LYS A 653 11.23 17.96 -29.09
N LYS A 654 12.34 17.23 -29.20
CA LYS A 654 13.46 17.24 -28.26
C LYS A 654 14.74 17.65 -28.99
N VAL A 655 15.38 18.72 -28.52
CA VAL A 655 16.66 19.19 -29.09
C VAL A 655 17.78 18.68 -28.19
N ILE A 656 18.80 18.05 -28.79
CA ILE A 656 19.99 17.55 -28.09
C ILE A 656 21.19 18.30 -28.65
N THR A 657 21.90 19.04 -27.80
CA THR A 657 23.05 19.87 -28.21
C THR A 657 24.32 19.38 -27.54
N LYS A 658 25.40 19.17 -28.31
CA LYS A 658 26.74 18.87 -27.78
C LYS A 658 27.79 19.61 -28.61
N GLY A 659 28.51 20.53 -27.97
CA GLY A 659 29.40 21.46 -28.67
C GLY A 659 28.62 22.36 -29.64
N LYS A 660 29.07 22.47 -30.89
CA LYS A 660 28.41 23.26 -31.95
C LYS A 660 27.33 22.48 -32.74
N ILE A 661 27.03 21.22 -32.37
CA ILE A 661 26.05 20.38 -33.08
C ILE A 661 24.75 20.32 -32.30
N SER A 662 23.63 20.58 -32.98
CA SER A 662 22.27 20.40 -32.46
C SER A 662 21.52 19.34 -33.27
N LEU A 663 20.89 18.39 -32.58
CA LEU A 663 20.07 17.34 -33.17
C LEU A 663 18.60 17.58 -32.80
N ASN A 664 17.73 17.71 -33.80
CA ASN A 664 16.29 17.84 -33.62
C ASN A 664 15.61 16.46 -33.72
N VAL A 665 15.02 15.96 -32.63
CA VAL A 665 14.30 14.67 -32.60
C VAL A 665 12.81 14.91 -32.40
N TYR A 666 11.97 14.27 -33.22
CA TYR A 666 10.51 14.38 -33.15
C TYR A 666 9.89 13.01 -32.83
N TYR A 667 8.98 12.91 -31.84
CA TYR A 667 8.49 11.63 -31.28
C TYR A 667 7.06 11.72 -30.73
N GLN A 668 6.31 10.61 -30.68
CA GLN A 668 4.93 10.59 -30.15
C GLN A 668 4.84 10.29 -28.65
N GLU A 669 3.72 10.61 -28.00
CA GLU A 669 3.57 10.61 -26.52
C GLU A 669 3.86 9.26 -25.82
N ASP A 670 3.76 8.13 -26.54
CA ASP A 670 4.02 6.77 -26.03
C ASP A 670 5.38 6.17 -26.49
N ALA A 671 6.26 6.97 -27.11
CA ALA A 671 7.59 6.52 -27.55
C ALA A 671 8.68 6.85 -26.52
N ASP A 672 9.04 5.86 -25.69
CA ASP A 672 10.21 5.94 -24.79
C ASP A 672 11.52 5.89 -25.60
N ILE A 673 12.04 7.05 -26.03
CA ILE A 673 13.34 7.13 -26.70
C ILE A 673 14.48 7.13 -25.66
N ILE A 674 15.12 5.98 -25.52
CA ILE A 674 16.34 5.78 -24.74
C ILE A 674 17.55 6.12 -25.61
N PHE A 675 18.37 7.06 -25.14
CA PHE A 675 19.68 7.37 -25.72
C PHE A 675 20.76 6.87 -24.76
N GLU A 676 21.44 5.79 -25.13
CA GLU A 676 22.55 5.28 -24.33
C GLU A 676 23.87 5.92 -24.79
N ARG A 677 24.66 6.39 -23.82
CA ARG A 677 26.01 6.91 -24.07
C ARG A 677 27.02 5.89 -23.55
N SER A 678 27.65 5.16 -24.46
CA SER A 678 28.89 4.45 -24.16
C SER A 678 29.99 5.49 -23.92
N GLU A 679 30.28 5.81 -22.67
CA GLU A 679 31.57 6.40 -22.29
C GLU A 679 32.60 5.27 -22.20
N ASP A 680 33.14 4.86 -23.34
CA ASP A 680 34.46 4.21 -23.44
C ASP A 680 34.91 4.19 -24.92
N LEU A 681 36.24 4.26 -25.11
CA LEU A 681 36.97 4.43 -26.37
C LEU A 681 36.97 5.84 -27.00
N GLU A 682 38.17 6.42 -27.11
CA GLU A 682 38.41 7.68 -27.81
C GLU A 682 38.09 7.56 -29.32
N GLY A 683 37.39 8.57 -29.86
CA GLY A 683 37.29 8.78 -31.31
C GLY A 683 36.09 8.19 -32.04
N VAL A 684 35.19 7.44 -31.38
CA VAL A 684 33.98 6.89 -32.02
C VAL A 684 32.72 7.19 -31.22
N THR A 685 31.80 7.98 -31.80
CA THR A 685 30.45 8.15 -31.25
C THR A 685 29.47 7.18 -31.91
N HIS A 686 28.91 6.27 -31.10
CA HIS A 686 27.78 5.43 -31.48
C HIS A 686 26.47 6.10 -31.05
N VAL A 687 25.50 6.16 -31.96
CA VAL A 687 24.11 6.56 -31.65
C VAL A 687 23.19 5.48 -32.19
N GLY A 688 22.66 4.67 -31.27
CA GLY A 688 21.55 3.77 -31.55
C GLY A 688 20.19 4.44 -31.30
N VAL A 689 19.17 3.93 -31.98
CA VAL A 689 17.76 4.19 -31.68
C VAL A 689 17.09 2.82 -31.57
N TRP A 690 16.40 2.58 -30.46
CA TRP A 690 15.75 1.32 -30.14
C TRP A 690 14.23 1.49 -30.01
N ASP A 691 13.48 0.44 -30.27
CA ASP A 691 12.03 0.41 -30.04
C ASP A 691 11.69 0.04 -28.59
N ASN A 692 10.40 0.07 -28.25
CA ASN A 692 9.90 -0.29 -26.92
C ASN A 692 9.96 -1.80 -26.60
N LYS A 693 10.51 -2.63 -27.51
CA LYS A 693 10.81 -4.06 -27.31
C LYS A 693 12.32 -4.30 -27.15
N GLY A 694 13.15 -3.26 -27.30
CA GLY A 694 14.61 -3.33 -27.24
C GLY A 694 15.26 -3.71 -28.57
N GLU A 695 14.53 -3.73 -29.69
CA GLU A 695 15.11 -3.97 -31.01
C GLU A 695 15.77 -2.70 -31.54
N LEU A 696 16.97 -2.85 -32.11
CA LEU A 696 17.75 -1.77 -32.69
C LEU A 696 17.14 -1.35 -34.03
N ILE A 697 16.38 -0.25 -34.04
CA ILE A 697 15.76 0.32 -35.25
C ILE A 697 16.84 0.91 -36.16
N TRP A 698 17.84 1.59 -35.57
CA TRP A 698 18.85 2.34 -36.30
C TRP A 698 20.13 2.48 -35.51
N ASN A 699 21.29 2.49 -36.20
CA ASN A 699 22.59 2.72 -35.59
C ASN A 699 23.48 3.51 -36.55
N VAL A 700 24.06 4.60 -36.06
CA VAL A 700 25.12 5.33 -36.76
C VAL A 700 26.36 5.41 -35.87
N SER A 701 27.47 4.95 -36.44
CA SER A 701 28.82 5.19 -35.91
C SER A 701 29.42 6.37 -36.66
N VAL A 702 29.83 7.40 -35.92
CA VAL A 702 30.56 8.55 -36.46
C VAL A 702 32.02 8.42 -36.07
N GLY A 703 32.84 7.96 -37.03
CA GLY A 703 34.27 7.72 -36.92
C GLY A 703 34.88 7.50 -38.31
N ASN A 704 36.16 7.82 -38.49
CA ASN A 704 36.77 7.88 -39.82
C ASN A 704 37.09 6.49 -40.41
N ARG A 705 36.37 6.13 -41.50
CA ARG A 705 36.57 5.02 -42.47
C ARG A 705 35.81 3.69 -42.23
N ASN A 706 34.92 3.38 -43.20
CA ASN A 706 34.35 2.08 -43.60
C ASN A 706 33.38 1.36 -42.63
N LEU A 707 32.40 0.55 -43.08
CA LEU A 707 31.47 0.55 -44.24
C LEU A 707 30.36 -0.51 -43.94
N ALA A 708 29.16 -0.35 -44.51
CA ALA A 708 27.87 -1.00 -44.14
C ALA A 708 27.75 -2.55 -44.10
N ARG A 709 26.69 -3.06 -43.43
CA ARG A 709 25.82 -4.15 -43.98
C ARG A 709 24.39 -4.21 -43.36
N ILE A 710 23.45 -4.85 -44.09
CA ILE A 710 21.96 -4.83 -43.94
C ILE A 710 21.37 -6.26 -44.12
N GLN A 711 20.24 -6.59 -43.49
CA GLN A 711 19.09 -7.41 -44.00
C GLN A 711 17.98 -7.55 -42.91
N TYR A 712 16.66 -7.66 -43.17
CA TYR A 712 15.94 -8.57 -44.09
C TYR A 712 14.49 -8.06 -44.45
N GLY A 713 13.92 -8.46 -45.60
CA GLY A 713 12.44 -8.58 -45.81
C GLY A 713 11.62 -7.42 -46.43
N LYS A 714 11.23 -7.53 -47.71
CA LYS A 714 10.25 -6.69 -48.48
C LYS A 714 8.81 -7.27 -48.36
N LEU A 715 7.66 -6.63 -48.65
CA LEU A 715 7.18 -5.28 -49.07
C LEU A 715 5.62 -5.25 -48.85
N PRO A 716 4.92 -4.10 -48.83
CA PRO A 716 4.22 -3.64 -50.05
C PRO A 716 4.18 -2.11 -50.30
N THR A 717 4.46 -1.78 -51.57
CA THR A 717 3.71 -0.90 -52.51
C THR A 717 3.16 0.47 -52.06
N VAL A 718 3.57 1.51 -52.79
CA VAL A 718 3.07 2.89 -52.72
C VAL A 718 1.94 3.10 -53.73
N VAL A 719 0.88 3.83 -53.33
CA VAL A 719 -0.18 4.30 -54.25
C VAL A 719 0.30 5.52 -55.03
N GLU A 720 -0.02 5.52 -56.32
CA GLU A 720 0.40 6.51 -57.32
C GLU A 720 0.00 7.95 -56.95
N ASN A 721 0.78 8.92 -57.46
CA ASN A 721 0.12 9.97 -58.25
C ASN A 721 1.02 10.52 -59.37
N GLU A 722 0.64 10.15 -60.59
CA GLU A 722 0.73 10.83 -61.89
C GLU A 722 2.00 11.59 -62.36
N ASN A 723 2.29 11.33 -63.65
CA ASN A 723 3.08 12.13 -64.61
C ASN A 723 4.62 12.02 -64.59
N THR A 724 5.15 10.85 -64.95
CA THR A 724 6.05 10.74 -66.14
C THR A 724 6.16 9.30 -66.66
N SER A 725 6.37 9.15 -67.97
CA SER A 725 6.34 7.86 -68.71
C SER A 725 7.68 7.10 -68.64
N PRO A 726 7.72 5.76 -68.88
CA PRO A 726 8.84 4.93 -68.43
C PRO A 726 9.88 4.58 -69.50
N SER A 727 11.13 5.03 -69.30
CA SER A 727 12.32 4.39 -69.91
C SER A 727 13.63 4.86 -69.27
N GLN A 728 14.45 3.90 -68.81
CA GLN A 728 15.93 4.00 -68.64
C GLN A 728 16.44 5.03 -67.58
N VAL A 729 17.38 4.76 -66.65
CA VAL A 729 18.30 3.64 -66.36
C VAL A 729 18.50 3.54 -64.83
N TYR A 730 18.65 2.34 -64.28
CA TYR A 730 19.26 2.13 -62.94
C TYR A 730 20.79 2.09 -63.08
N PRO A 731 21.54 2.80 -62.22
CA PRO A 731 22.83 2.32 -61.75
C PRO A 731 22.68 1.71 -60.35
N GLU A 732 23.03 0.45 -60.22
CA GLU A 732 23.42 -0.12 -58.93
C GLU A 732 24.65 0.65 -58.39
N ASN A 733 24.72 0.86 -57.07
CA ASN A 733 25.73 1.64 -56.33
C ASN A 733 25.53 3.17 -56.29
N GLY A 734 24.65 3.64 -55.40
CA GLY A 734 24.52 5.05 -55.02
C GLY A 734 25.37 5.43 -53.80
N VAL A 735 26.58 5.93 -54.02
CA VAL A 735 27.44 6.54 -52.98
C VAL A 735 26.97 7.96 -52.69
N LEU A 736 26.79 8.32 -51.40
CA LEU A 736 26.51 9.71 -51.01
C LEU A 736 27.68 10.64 -51.40
N PRO A 737 27.41 11.85 -51.95
CA PRO A 737 28.46 12.77 -52.38
C PRO A 737 29.36 13.20 -51.20
N ARG A 738 30.66 13.29 -51.46
CA ARG A 738 31.73 13.25 -50.44
C ARG A 738 31.88 14.50 -49.56
N ASN A 739 31.07 15.54 -49.75
CA ASN A 739 31.26 16.86 -49.13
C ASN A 739 29.98 17.34 -48.43
N LEU A 740 29.86 17.07 -47.12
CA LEU A 740 29.00 17.85 -46.22
C LEU A 740 29.87 18.91 -45.55
N ILE A 741 29.49 20.19 -45.71
CA ILE A 741 30.25 21.32 -45.17
C ILE A 741 29.85 21.58 -43.71
N GLN A 742 30.81 22.08 -42.92
CA GLN A 742 30.66 22.36 -41.51
C GLN A 742 29.60 23.46 -41.26
N GLY A 743 28.38 23.07 -40.87
CA GLY A 743 27.33 24.01 -40.45
C GLY A 743 25.88 23.59 -40.73
N GLU A 744 25.62 22.52 -41.47
CA GLU A 744 24.27 22.18 -41.92
C GLU A 744 23.42 21.40 -40.88
N GLU A 745 22.10 21.65 -40.90
CA GLU A 745 21.11 21.10 -39.96
C GLU A 745 20.50 19.79 -40.52
N ILE A 746 20.83 18.65 -39.90
CA ILE A 746 20.29 17.35 -40.30
C ILE A 746 18.91 17.15 -39.67
N THR A 747 17.87 17.10 -40.50
CA THR A 747 16.49 16.82 -40.10
C THR A 747 16.07 15.42 -40.53
N LEU A 748 15.61 14.61 -39.58
CA LEU A 748 15.07 13.26 -39.82
C LEU A 748 13.60 13.21 -39.42
N TYR A 749 12.76 12.71 -40.33
CA TYR A 749 11.33 12.49 -40.10
C TYR A 749 11.07 11.00 -39.91
N PHE A 750 10.26 10.66 -38.91
CA PHE A 750 9.81 9.29 -38.64
C PHE A 750 8.29 9.21 -38.71
N SER A 751 7.79 8.20 -39.39
CA SER A 751 6.35 7.90 -39.52
C SER A 751 6.17 6.42 -39.18
N PHE A 752 5.25 6.12 -38.27
CA PHE A 752 4.89 4.76 -37.89
C PHE A 752 3.40 4.54 -38.15
N SER A 753 3.07 3.60 -39.03
CA SER A 753 1.69 3.13 -39.21
C SER A 753 1.38 2.10 -38.14
N SER A 754 0.39 2.36 -37.30
CA SER A 754 -0.10 1.40 -36.31
C SER A 754 -0.97 0.34 -36.98
N ASP A 755 -0.45 -0.87 -37.20
CA ASP A 755 -1.31 -2.03 -37.48
C ASP A 755 -0.70 -3.39 -37.09
N SER A 756 -1.59 -4.31 -36.69
CA SER A 756 -1.41 -5.74 -36.39
C SER A 756 -0.67 -6.17 -35.08
N LEU A 757 -1.38 -6.99 -34.28
CA LEU A 757 -0.84 -7.81 -33.19
C LEU A 757 -0.39 -9.19 -33.71
N LEU A 758 0.68 -9.78 -33.13
CA LEU A 758 0.72 -11.18 -32.64
C LEU A 758 2.10 -11.57 -32.04
N PHE A 759 2.16 -12.75 -31.40
CA PHE A 759 3.26 -13.32 -30.60
C PHE A 759 4.12 -14.34 -31.41
N LYS A 760 5.30 -14.89 -30.99
CA LYS A 760 5.95 -15.05 -29.66
C LYS A 760 7.53 -15.02 -29.80
N PRO A 761 8.44 -15.77 -29.08
CA PRO A 761 9.85 -15.33 -28.91
C PRO A 761 10.93 -16.22 -29.59
N SER A 762 12.20 -15.79 -29.56
CA SER A 762 13.36 -16.67 -29.70
C SER A 762 14.48 -16.33 -28.70
N VAL A 763 15.37 -17.29 -28.42
CA VAL A 763 16.39 -17.26 -27.35
C VAL A 763 17.75 -17.68 -27.91
N LYS A 764 18.83 -16.96 -27.60
CA LYS A 764 20.25 -17.39 -27.58
C LYS A 764 21.03 -16.48 -26.61
N THR A 765 21.33 -16.85 -25.36
CA THR A 765 22.38 -17.76 -24.83
C THR A 765 23.83 -17.28 -24.98
N GLU A 766 24.42 -16.86 -23.85
CA GLU A 766 25.81 -17.06 -23.35
C GLU A 766 27.02 -16.62 -24.24
N LYS A 767 28.08 -15.98 -23.72
CA LYS A 767 28.92 -16.32 -22.55
C LYS A 767 29.70 -15.12 -22.02
N TRP A 768 30.11 -15.17 -20.75
CA TRP A 768 31.17 -14.33 -20.19
C TRP A 768 32.50 -15.11 -20.06
N GLN A 769 33.61 -14.42 -20.25
CA GLN A 769 34.91 -14.80 -19.67
C GLN A 769 35.57 -13.55 -19.09
N ILE A 770 35.85 -13.58 -17.79
CA ILE A 770 36.69 -12.58 -17.11
C ILE A 770 38.12 -13.10 -17.14
N LYS A 771 39.07 -12.23 -17.49
CA LYS A 771 40.50 -12.48 -17.26
C LYS A 771 41.07 -11.33 -16.46
N ILE A 772 41.56 -11.63 -15.26
CA ILE A 772 42.23 -10.68 -14.37
C ILE A 772 43.61 -10.38 -14.97
N GLY A 773 43.99 -9.10 -14.99
CA GLY A 773 45.33 -8.64 -15.31
C GLY A 773 45.80 -7.69 -14.21
N GLU A 774 46.91 -8.03 -13.56
CA GLU A 774 47.60 -7.16 -12.61
C GLU A 774 48.39 -6.07 -13.35
N SER A 775 48.50 -4.88 -12.72
CA SER A 775 49.56 -3.86 -12.78
C SER A 775 49.05 -2.44 -13.04
N GLY A 776 49.39 -1.52 -12.12
CA GLY A 776 49.05 -0.09 -12.17
C GLY A 776 48.38 0.40 -10.89
#